data_AF-A0A7Y5VZB2-F1
#
_entry.id   AF-A0A7Y5VZB2-F1
#
_cell.length_a   1.000
_cell.length_b   1.000
_cell.length_c   1.000
_cell.angle_alpha   90.00
_cell.angle_beta   90.00
_cell.angle_gamma   90.00
#
_symmetry.space_group_name_H-M   'P 1'
#
loop_
_entity.id
_entity.type
_entity.pdbx_description
1 polymer ?
#
loop_
_entity_poly.entity_id
_entity_poly.type
_entity_poly.pdbx_seq_one_letter_code
_entity_poly.pdbx_strand_id
1 'polypeptide(L)'
;MTTNTGAERPADPALLSRNLAAIARRSPIAARAIAASPGREGAAFLQAPDGGLTGTITDAGVMRRLGSAHRPIEEGKRLADTVAIEGNAASVVQGFGLGHHCRALAERLRFTGVIFAFEPDIGLLREVLSRVDHSDWIVRTNFVLLTDADDAGAIAAGMCGVEGLVVLGTRLVEHPASKARLGDSADRFAARLAEVVRSVRTTVMTTMVQSPITLRNLVMNADYYAACPGIADLSGAAKGKPSIVVAAGPSLHRNIEELSRPGVRDKFVIIAVQTVLKTLLERGIRPHFVTALDHADLSKRFYEGLGEEDVEGVTLVVEAKANASILEAFPGEVRVAGEPLLDTMLGAGFARERGEITPGATVAHMAYYLARHLGCDPVVLVGQDLGFTDGQYYHAHAAIHQVWSNELNDFNTLEMLEWQRIVRSRSMLHRATDVLGRPIYTDEQMTTYLAQFERDFLHDAQRGLSVVDATEGGVRKRHTGVMTLRAAIEKFAGGTVELPRARGKGVLAEATREKLVSRLREVRQETGRIEVLSDQTAALLDRLSQVLDEPRKANKIIGEVYELRDQVHACAAGLALVQFVNQTGALNRFKADRAIELEDGLSELEKQKRRVARDTTNVRWIAEAARHVGELLDRGIEAHRGGTKLTRERAAGVEVTREAVRVVAHVHVDAARGGLGTARDLAMPIAGGKNALQLTLARLARSRRLDGVVITSDDPDRTRAIAGSEGQNATFVKASGPARRLVEVARLTARRSWRGGLGNASVFDEVFDPAIAR
;
A
#
# COMPACT_ATOMS: atom_id res chain seq x y z
N MET A 1 -32.06 35.06 38.98
CA MET A 1 -30.95 35.55 38.14
C MET A 1 -29.92 36.19 39.07
N THR A 2 -28.98 35.41 39.59
CA THR A 2 -27.80 35.95 40.29
C THR A 2 -26.76 36.30 39.23
N THR A 3 -26.48 37.59 39.09
CA THR A 3 -25.42 38.13 38.22
C THR A 3 -24.08 37.62 38.73
N ASN A 4 -23.45 36.74 37.96
CA ASN A 4 -22.14 36.18 38.27
C ASN A 4 -21.10 37.32 38.11
N THR A 5 -20.63 37.88 39.22
CA THR A 5 -19.63 38.95 39.26
C THR A 5 -18.20 38.41 39.09
N GLY A 6 -17.99 37.58 38.06
CA GLY A 6 -16.65 37.16 37.67
C GLY A 6 -15.88 38.33 37.06
N ALA A 7 -14.59 38.45 37.33
CA ALA A 7 -13.75 39.44 36.66
C ALA A 7 -13.64 39.08 35.16
N GLU A 8 -13.76 40.09 34.30
CA GLU A 8 -13.50 39.96 32.87
C GLU A 8 -12.03 39.57 32.66
N ARG A 9 -11.78 38.58 31.79
CA ARG A 9 -10.42 38.13 31.49
C ARG A 9 -9.97 38.74 30.17
N PRO A 10 -9.05 39.73 30.17
CA PRO A 10 -8.65 40.45 28.97
C PRO A 10 -7.87 39.56 28.01
N ALA A 11 -7.94 39.87 26.71
CA ALA A 11 -7.12 39.24 25.69
C ALA A 11 -5.67 39.69 25.79
N ASP A 12 -4.74 38.76 25.63
CA ASP A 12 -3.30 38.96 25.62
C ASP A 12 -2.71 38.44 24.28
N PRO A 13 -2.17 39.34 23.42
CA PRO A 13 -1.51 38.95 22.18
C PRO A 13 -0.30 38.02 22.37
N ALA A 14 0.47 38.18 23.45
CA ALA A 14 1.63 37.33 23.72
C ALA A 14 1.20 35.89 24.03
N LEU A 15 0.09 35.76 24.75
CA LEU A 15 -0.54 34.47 25.04
C LEU A 15 -1.03 33.77 23.77
N LEU A 16 -1.68 34.53 22.88
CA LEU A 16 -2.11 34.03 21.57
C LEU A 16 -0.92 33.51 20.76
N SER A 17 0.15 34.31 20.62
CA SER A 17 1.36 33.90 19.89
C SER A 17 1.97 32.62 20.44
N ARG A 18 2.05 32.48 21.77
CA ARG A 18 2.61 31.28 22.42
C ARG A 18 1.76 30.03 22.16
N ASN A 19 0.44 30.15 22.26
CA ASN A 19 -0.47 29.06 21.97
C ASN A 19 -0.43 28.64 20.48
N LEU A 20 -0.40 29.61 19.57
CA LEU A 20 -0.33 29.35 18.13
C LEU A 20 0.99 28.67 17.76
N ALA A 21 2.11 29.05 18.37
CA ALA A 21 3.39 28.36 18.19
C ALA A 21 3.32 26.89 18.63
N ALA A 22 2.66 26.61 19.76
CA ALA A 22 2.45 25.23 20.24
C ALA A 22 1.57 24.42 19.27
N ILE A 23 0.45 24.99 18.80
CA ILE A 23 -0.48 24.35 17.86
C ILE A 23 0.18 24.11 16.49
N ALA A 24 0.98 25.06 16.00
CA ALA A 24 1.61 25.00 14.68
C ALA A 24 2.54 23.79 14.50
N ARG A 25 3.03 23.17 15.59
CA ARG A 25 3.87 21.96 15.55
C ARG A 25 3.18 20.78 14.87
N ARG A 26 1.86 20.65 15.02
CA ARG A 26 1.06 19.57 14.41
C ARG A 26 -0.12 20.06 13.58
N SER A 27 -0.49 21.35 13.70
CA SER A 27 -1.65 21.93 13.03
C SER A 27 -1.35 23.32 12.44
N PRO A 28 -0.38 23.44 11.52
CA PRO A 28 0.05 24.73 10.97
C PRO A 28 -1.05 25.45 10.18
N ILE A 29 -1.94 24.72 9.51
CA ILE A 29 -3.09 25.29 8.78
C ILE A 29 -4.06 25.96 9.75
N ALA A 30 -4.46 25.26 10.81
CA ALA A 30 -5.34 25.81 11.86
C ALA A 30 -4.70 27.02 12.54
N ALA A 31 -3.40 26.94 12.90
CA ALA A 31 -2.70 28.05 13.54
C ALA A 31 -2.71 29.33 12.67
N ARG A 32 -2.46 29.21 11.36
CA ARG A 32 -2.53 30.36 10.43
C ARG A 32 -3.94 30.93 10.31
N ALA A 33 -4.95 30.07 10.21
CA ALA A 33 -6.34 30.50 10.09
C ALA A 33 -6.81 31.26 11.36
N ILE A 34 -6.44 30.76 12.55
CA ILE A 34 -6.72 31.44 13.84
C ILE A 34 -5.99 32.78 13.93
N ALA A 35 -4.72 32.83 13.51
CA ALA A 35 -3.94 34.07 13.49
C ALA A 35 -4.55 35.15 12.59
N ALA A 36 -5.17 34.75 11.47
CA ALA A 36 -5.80 35.66 10.51
C ALA A 36 -7.24 36.07 10.86
N SER A 37 -7.88 35.39 11.83
CA SER A 37 -9.27 35.67 12.19
C SER A 37 -9.43 37.03 12.89
N PRO A 38 -10.53 37.78 12.64
CA PRO A 38 -10.83 39.01 13.35
C PRO A 38 -11.29 38.79 14.81
N GLY A 39 -11.50 37.53 15.23
CA GLY A 39 -12.11 37.20 16.53
C GLY A 39 -13.61 36.94 16.39
N ARG A 40 -14.29 36.65 17.51
CA ARG A 40 -15.74 36.39 17.50
C ARG A 40 -16.52 37.51 18.18
N GLU A 41 -17.37 38.17 17.40
CA GLU A 41 -18.31 39.17 17.91
C GLU A 41 -19.38 38.52 18.82
N GLY A 42 -19.85 39.28 19.81
CA GLY A 42 -20.89 38.82 20.74
C GLY A 42 -20.44 37.72 21.72
N ALA A 43 -19.13 37.48 21.84
CA ALA A 43 -18.54 36.60 22.84
C ALA A 43 -18.15 37.39 24.10
N ALA A 44 -18.52 36.88 25.27
CA ALA A 44 -18.14 37.44 26.57
C ALA A 44 -17.47 36.37 27.43
N PHE A 45 -16.35 36.72 28.07
CA PHE A 45 -15.51 35.79 28.81
C PHE A 45 -15.23 36.28 30.23
N LEU A 46 -15.39 35.37 31.19
CA LEU A 46 -15.22 35.64 32.61
C LEU A 46 -14.29 34.60 33.21
N GLN A 47 -13.64 34.95 34.32
CA GLN A 47 -12.99 33.99 35.18
C GLN A 47 -14.00 33.36 36.14
N ALA A 48 -14.11 32.04 36.12
CA ALA A 48 -14.94 31.28 37.06
C ALA A 48 -14.25 31.13 38.43
N PRO A 49 -15.00 30.87 39.51
CA PRO A 49 -14.46 30.62 40.85
C PRO A 49 -13.37 29.55 40.95
N ASP A 50 -13.38 28.53 40.08
CA ASP A 50 -12.33 27.50 40.04
C ASP A 50 -11.06 27.94 39.26
N GLY A 51 -10.99 29.20 38.83
CA GLY A 51 -9.89 29.79 38.08
C GLY A 51 -9.95 29.56 36.56
N GLY A 52 -10.90 28.75 36.08
CA GLY A 52 -11.08 28.48 34.65
C GLY A 52 -11.70 29.64 33.90
N LEU A 53 -11.45 29.71 32.59
CA LEU A 53 -12.22 30.57 31.69
C LEU A 53 -13.64 30.01 31.54
N THR A 54 -14.64 30.86 31.63
CA THR A 54 -16.01 30.56 31.20
C THR A 54 -16.47 31.65 30.23
N GLY A 55 -17.54 31.41 29.50
CA GLY A 55 -18.03 32.42 28.56
C GLY A 55 -19.36 32.10 27.93
N THR A 56 -19.86 33.08 27.22
CA THR A 56 -21.11 33.03 26.45
C THR A 56 -20.90 33.60 25.07
N ILE A 57 -21.63 33.07 24.10
CA ILE A 57 -21.74 33.62 22.74
C ILE A 57 -23.21 33.93 22.47
N THR A 58 -23.47 34.95 21.66
CA THR A 58 -24.83 35.31 21.24
C THR A 58 -24.96 35.17 19.73
N ASP A 59 -25.74 34.18 19.31
CA ASP A 59 -26.00 33.90 17.89
C ASP A 59 -27.48 34.10 17.59
N ALA A 60 -27.82 34.97 16.63
CA ALA A 60 -29.21 35.27 16.24
C ALA A 60 -30.14 35.60 17.44
N GLY A 61 -29.61 36.34 18.43
CA GLY A 61 -30.34 36.71 19.66
C GLY A 61 -30.41 35.62 20.73
N VAL A 62 -29.86 34.43 20.50
CA VAL A 62 -29.82 33.33 21.47
C VAL A 62 -28.47 33.31 22.17
N MET A 63 -28.47 33.62 23.47
CA MET A 63 -27.28 33.48 24.30
C MET A 63 -27.02 32.01 24.64
N ARG A 64 -25.82 31.52 24.36
CA ARG A 64 -25.37 30.15 24.66
C ARG A 64 -24.15 30.20 25.55
N ARG A 65 -24.08 29.30 26.54
CA ARG A 65 -22.90 29.13 27.39
C ARG A 65 -21.90 28.19 26.71
N LEU A 66 -20.62 28.51 26.86
CA LEU A 66 -19.50 27.71 26.34
C LEU A 66 -19.03 26.62 27.33
N GLY A 67 -19.59 26.61 28.54
CA GLY A 67 -19.32 25.66 29.62
C GLY A 67 -19.97 26.09 30.92
N SER A 68 -19.62 25.44 32.03
CA SER A 68 -20.06 25.78 33.37
C SER A 68 -19.67 27.21 33.73
N ALA A 69 -20.63 27.98 34.29
CA ALA A 69 -20.39 29.35 34.74
C ALA A 69 -19.60 29.42 36.06
N HIS A 70 -19.54 28.32 36.81
CA HIS A 70 -18.96 28.30 38.16
C HIS A 70 -17.74 27.37 38.27
N ARG A 71 -17.78 26.20 37.60
CA ARG A 71 -16.75 25.16 37.71
C ARG A 71 -16.38 24.53 36.34
N PRO A 72 -15.93 25.32 35.35
CA PRO A 72 -15.58 24.83 34.01
C PRO A 72 -14.39 23.85 34.00
N ILE A 73 -13.43 23.96 34.92
CA ILE A 73 -12.30 23.00 34.99
C ILE A 73 -12.82 21.64 35.48
N GLU A 74 -13.66 21.64 36.51
CA GLU A 74 -14.27 20.39 37.04
C GLU A 74 -15.21 19.74 36.02
N GLU A 75 -15.98 20.54 35.27
CA GLU A 75 -16.77 20.04 34.14
C GLU A 75 -15.89 19.34 33.10
N GLY A 76 -14.77 19.97 32.70
CA GLY A 76 -13.82 19.38 31.77
C GLY A 76 -13.22 18.08 32.28
N LYS A 77 -12.86 18.01 33.57
CA LYS A 77 -12.35 16.78 34.22
C LYS A 77 -13.39 15.67 34.22
N ARG A 78 -14.63 15.96 34.62
CA ARG A 78 -15.71 14.96 34.63
C ARG A 78 -15.96 14.37 33.24
N LEU A 79 -15.95 15.20 32.19
CA LEU A 79 -16.06 14.69 30.82
C LEU A 79 -14.85 13.81 30.47
N ALA A 80 -13.64 14.29 30.76
CA ALA A 80 -12.44 13.52 30.50
C ALA A 80 -12.49 12.15 31.19
N ASP A 81 -12.90 12.06 32.46
CA ASP A 81 -12.96 10.82 33.24
C ASP A 81 -13.91 9.75 32.66
N THR A 82 -14.93 10.15 31.88
CA THR A 82 -15.82 9.19 31.18
C THR A 82 -15.16 8.49 29.99
N VAL A 83 -14.01 9.00 29.53
CA VAL A 83 -13.31 8.45 28.37
C VAL A 83 -12.43 7.27 28.82
N ALA A 84 -12.74 6.08 28.29
CA ALA A 84 -11.93 4.89 28.45
C ALA A 84 -10.67 5.00 27.57
N ILE A 85 -9.52 5.23 28.19
CA ILE A 85 -8.25 5.49 27.51
C ILE A 85 -7.40 4.23 27.36
N GLU A 86 -7.59 3.20 28.18
CA GLU A 86 -6.77 2.00 28.23
C GLU A 86 -6.82 1.24 26.89
N GLY A 87 -8.02 1.12 26.31
CA GLY A 87 -8.26 0.51 24.99
C GLY A 87 -8.29 1.48 23.80
N ASN A 88 -8.14 2.79 24.03
CA ASN A 88 -8.22 3.81 22.98
C ASN A 88 -7.07 4.82 23.13
N ALA A 89 -6.08 4.71 22.26
CA ALA A 89 -4.92 5.60 22.29
C ALA A 89 -5.15 6.93 21.53
N ALA A 90 -6.17 7.00 20.68
CA ALA A 90 -6.62 8.23 20.04
C ALA A 90 -7.99 8.68 20.58
N SER A 91 -8.09 9.96 20.95
CA SER A 91 -9.36 10.61 21.34
C SER A 91 -9.74 11.69 20.35
N VAL A 92 -10.98 11.66 19.88
CA VAL A 92 -11.51 12.59 18.89
C VAL A 92 -12.52 13.49 19.57
N VAL A 93 -12.14 14.74 19.82
CA VAL A 93 -12.97 15.69 20.57
C VAL A 93 -13.75 16.57 19.60
N GLN A 94 -15.08 16.45 19.59
CA GLN A 94 -15.96 17.34 18.85
C GLN A 94 -16.25 18.60 19.67
N GLY A 95 -15.48 19.65 19.37
CA GLY A 95 -15.57 20.95 20.02
C GLY A 95 -14.40 21.20 20.97
N PHE A 96 -13.48 22.07 20.58
CA PHE A 96 -12.46 22.59 21.49
C PHE A 96 -13.08 23.52 22.54
N GLY A 97 -14.02 24.39 22.13
CA GLY A 97 -14.68 25.34 23.04
C GLY A 97 -13.66 26.13 23.85
N LEU A 98 -13.71 25.99 25.18
CA LEU A 98 -12.79 26.65 26.12
C LEU A 98 -11.51 25.84 26.40
N GLY A 99 -11.40 24.61 25.90
CA GLY A 99 -10.20 23.77 25.98
C GLY A 99 -9.96 23.03 27.30
N HIS A 100 -10.81 23.18 28.32
CA HIS A 100 -10.61 22.56 29.64
C HIS A 100 -10.67 21.03 29.61
N HIS A 101 -11.66 20.46 28.90
CA HIS A 101 -11.77 19.01 28.70
C HIS A 101 -10.63 18.46 27.84
N CYS A 102 -10.17 19.19 26.82
CA CYS A 102 -9.01 18.80 26.04
C CYS A 102 -7.76 18.72 26.92
N ARG A 103 -7.53 19.73 27.77
CA ARG A 103 -6.41 19.73 28.73
C ARG A 103 -6.52 18.56 29.71
N ALA A 104 -7.66 18.38 30.36
CA ALA A 104 -7.86 17.29 31.32
C ALA A 104 -7.64 15.91 30.68
N LEU A 105 -8.13 15.72 29.45
CA LEU A 105 -7.91 14.48 28.71
C LEU A 105 -6.45 14.30 28.29
N ALA A 106 -5.75 15.38 27.92
CA ALA A 106 -4.34 15.35 27.56
C ALA A 106 -3.47 14.96 28.77
N GLU A 107 -3.77 15.49 29.95
CA GLU A 107 -3.09 15.14 31.20
C GLU A 107 -3.29 13.64 31.55
N ARG A 108 -4.46 13.07 31.26
CA ARG A 108 -4.73 11.62 31.43
C ARG A 108 -4.02 10.76 30.39
N LEU A 109 -4.05 11.15 29.10
CA LEU A 109 -3.43 10.41 28.00
C LEU A 109 -1.91 10.52 27.97
N ARG A 110 -1.34 11.58 28.55
CA ARG A 110 0.10 11.88 28.53
C ARG A 110 0.63 11.88 27.08
N PHE A 111 1.90 11.53 26.89
CA PHE A 111 2.48 11.37 25.55
C PHE A 111 2.15 10.00 24.92
N THR A 112 1.49 9.08 25.66
CA THR A 112 1.09 7.75 25.19
C THR A 112 -0.26 7.72 24.48
N GLY A 113 -0.85 8.89 24.23
CA GLY A 113 -2.07 9.05 23.46
C GLY A 113 -2.00 10.26 22.54
N VAL A 114 -3.04 10.42 21.72
CA VAL A 114 -3.24 11.57 20.84
C VAL A 114 -4.66 12.11 20.92
N ILE A 115 -4.80 13.43 20.84
CA ILE A 115 -6.08 14.12 20.79
C ILE A 115 -6.24 14.82 19.44
N PHE A 116 -7.33 14.52 18.74
CA PHE A 116 -7.81 15.24 17.56
C PHE A 116 -9.01 16.10 17.96
N ALA A 117 -8.82 17.40 18.13
CA ALA A 117 -9.90 18.33 18.47
C ALA A 117 -10.43 19.03 17.22
N PHE A 118 -11.74 18.99 17.01
CA PHE A 118 -12.42 19.72 15.95
C PHE A 118 -13.11 20.97 16.49
N GLU A 119 -12.81 22.13 15.91
CA GLU A 119 -13.44 23.39 16.24
C GLU A 119 -13.48 24.31 15.01
N PRO A 120 -14.62 24.41 14.30
CA PRO A 120 -14.75 25.23 13.10
C PRO A 120 -14.88 26.72 13.39
N ASP A 121 -15.14 27.10 14.64
CA ASP A 121 -15.28 28.50 15.03
C ASP A 121 -13.91 29.13 15.32
N ILE A 122 -13.24 29.53 14.24
CA ILE A 122 -11.88 30.10 14.28
C ILE A 122 -11.85 31.42 15.06
N GLY A 123 -12.94 32.21 15.02
CA GLY A 123 -13.09 33.41 15.84
C GLY A 123 -13.09 33.09 17.34
N LEU A 124 -13.87 32.09 17.76
CA LEU A 124 -13.89 31.63 19.15
C LEU A 124 -12.51 31.12 19.59
N LEU A 125 -11.83 30.33 18.76
CA LEU A 125 -10.48 29.85 19.06
C LEU A 125 -9.52 31.00 19.32
N ARG A 126 -9.56 32.06 18.50
CA ARG A 126 -8.72 33.25 18.71
C ARG A 126 -9.01 33.92 20.06
N GLU A 127 -10.29 34.08 20.42
CA GLU A 127 -10.66 34.69 21.70
C GLU A 127 -10.22 33.84 22.90
N VAL A 128 -10.35 32.51 22.82
CA VAL A 128 -9.96 31.61 23.91
C VAL A 128 -8.43 31.54 24.05
N LEU A 129 -7.72 31.36 22.94
CA LEU A 129 -6.26 31.22 22.93
C LEU A 129 -5.53 32.54 23.25
N SER A 130 -6.21 33.68 23.22
CA SER A 130 -5.68 34.95 23.73
C SER A 130 -5.93 35.14 25.23
N ARG A 131 -6.69 34.26 25.90
CA ARG A 131 -7.06 34.42 27.33
C ARG A 131 -6.59 33.28 28.22
N VAL A 132 -6.38 32.08 27.68
CA VAL A 132 -5.94 30.90 28.42
C VAL A 132 -4.66 30.35 27.84
N ASP A 133 -3.70 30.04 28.70
CA ASP A 133 -2.49 29.35 28.29
C ASP A 133 -2.76 27.85 28.10
N HIS A 134 -2.70 27.39 26.85
CA HIS A 134 -2.75 25.99 26.50
C HIS A 134 -1.38 25.44 26.02
N SER A 135 -0.36 26.30 25.96
CA SER A 135 0.90 25.95 25.29
C SER A 135 1.65 24.80 25.98
N ASP A 136 1.75 24.80 27.31
CA ASP A 136 2.53 23.80 28.05
C ASP A 136 2.00 22.36 27.84
N TRP A 137 0.70 22.14 28.02
CA TRP A 137 0.13 20.80 27.86
C TRP A 137 0.09 20.36 26.39
N ILE A 138 -0.14 21.29 25.44
CA ILE A 138 -0.06 20.98 24.00
C ILE A 138 1.37 20.55 23.63
N VAL A 139 2.39 21.19 24.18
CA VAL A 139 3.79 20.87 23.87
C VAL A 139 4.22 19.50 24.40
N ARG A 140 3.70 19.12 25.57
CA ARG A 140 4.03 17.85 26.27
C ARG A 140 3.23 16.65 25.81
N THR A 141 2.23 16.83 24.95
CA THR A 141 1.32 15.76 24.50
C THR A 141 1.20 15.74 22.98
N ASN A 142 0.52 14.73 22.43
CA ASN A 142 0.17 14.73 21.00
C ASN A 142 -1.20 15.36 20.83
N PHE A 143 -1.23 16.64 20.42
CA PHE A 143 -2.46 17.38 20.18
C PHE A 143 -2.53 17.86 18.72
N VAL A 144 -3.69 17.68 18.10
CA VAL A 144 -4.00 18.09 16.73
C VAL A 144 -5.31 18.88 16.75
N LEU A 145 -5.28 20.09 16.21
CA LEU A 145 -6.45 20.97 16.06
C LEU A 145 -6.89 21.04 14.60
N LEU A 146 -8.16 20.77 14.35
CA LEU A 146 -8.78 20.73 13.04
C LEU A 146 -9.92 21.74 12.99
N THR A 147 -9.98 22.56 11.94
CA THR A 147 -10.92 23.69 11.83
C THR A 147 -11.87 23.56 10.63
N ASP A 148 -11.62 22.61 9.74
CA ASP A 148 -12.49 22.30 8.61
C ASP A 148 -12.89 20.83 8.68
N ALA A 149 -14.19 20.56 8.64
CA ALA A 149 -14.75 19.21 8.69
C ALA A 149 -14.45 18.41 7.42
N ASP A 150 -14.23 19.10 6.30
CA ASP A 150 -14.12 18.53 4.98
C ASP A 150 -12.66 18.49 4.47
N ASP A 151 -11.68 18.97 5.24
CA ASP A 151 -10.24 18.96 4.89
C ASP A 151 -9.56 17.64 5.28
N ALA A 152 -9.76 16.61 4.45
CA ALA A 152 -9.11 15.31 4.60
C ALA A 152 -7.57 15.39 4.60
N GLY A 153 -7.00 16.38 3.89
CA GLY A 153 -5.55 16.60 3.84
C GLY A 153 -4.99 17.04 5.18
N ALA A 154 -5.64 18.01 5.84
CA ALA A 154 -5.27 18.43 7.20
C ALA A 154 -5.47 17.32 8.24
N ILE A 155 -6.55 16.53 8.11
CA ILE A 155 -6.79 15.37 8.98
C ILE A 155 -5.65 14.35 8.82
N ALA A 156 -5.32 13.97 7.59
CA ALA A 156 -4.25 13.02 7.30
C ALA A 156 -2.88 13.52 7.75
N ALA A 157 -2.57 14.80 7.52
CA ALA A 157 -1.34 15.41 8.01
C ALA A 157 -1.25 15.40 9.54
N GLY A 158 -2.36 15.62 10.24
CA GLY A 158 -2.43 15.55 11.70
C GLY A 158 -2.13 14.17 12.28
N MET A 159 -2.38 13.10 11.53
CA MET A 159 -2.07 11.72 11.94
C MET A 159 -0.61 11.33 11.72
N CYS A 160 0.17 12.15 11.01
CA CYS A 160 1.57 11.85 10.73
C CYS A 160 2.39 11.76 12.03
N GLY A 161 3.12 10.66 12.17
CA GLY A 161 3.95 10.35 13.34
C GLY A 161 3.18 9.91 14.59
N VAL A 162 1.87 9.63 14.47
CA VAL A 162 1.03 9.07 15.54
C VAL A 162 0.17 7.90 15.05
N GLU A 163 0.51 7.31 13.90
CA GLU A 163 -0.23 6.24 13.24
C GLU A 163 -0.37 5.01 14.15
N GLY A 164 0.70 4.66 14.88
CA GLY A 164 0.68 3.58 15.86
C GLY A 164 -0.34 3.79 16.99
N LEU A 165 -0.54 5.03 17.44
CA LEU A 165 -1.57 5.38 18.43
C LEU A 165 -2.98 5.24 17.83
N VAL A 166 -3.18 5.71 16.60
CA VAL A 166 -4.47 5.59 15.91
C VAL A 166 -4.87 4.12 15.73
N VAL A 167 -3.91 3.24 15.39
CA VAL A 167 -4.12 1.80 15.22
C VAL A 167 -4.52 1.08 16.51
N LEU A 168 -4.08 1.58 17.67
CA LEU A 168 -4.40 0.99 18.97
C LEU A 168 -5.83 1.29 19.46
N GLY A 169 -6.59 2.13 18.76
CA GLY A 169 -8.01 2.37 19.03
C GLY A 169 -8.34 3.85 19.08
N THR A 170 -9.53 4.21 18.58
CA THR A 170 -10.00 5.60 18.49
C THR A 170 -11.35 5.73 19.17
N ARG A 171 -11.51 6.74 20.04
CA ARG A 171 -12.77 7.05 20.74
C ARG A 171 -13.25 8.46 20.41
N LEU A 172 -14.49 8.57 19.96
CA LEU A 172 -15.18 9.85 19.81
C LEU A 172 -15.59 10.41 21.18
N VAL A 173 -15.43 11.71 21.39
CA VAL A 173 -15.75 12.45 22.61
C VAL A 173 -16.57 13.68 22.22
N GLU A 174 -17.86 13.65 22.51
CA GLU A 174 -18.75 14.79 22.28
C GLU A 174 -18.61 15.79 23.43
N HIS A 175 -18.26 17.04 23.14
CA HIS A 175 -18.28 18.11 24.13
C HIS A 175 -19.71 18.72 24.21
N PRO A 176 -20.46 18.52 25.33
CA PRO A 176 -21.88 18.88 25.38
C PRO A 176 -22.17 20.36 25.07
N ALA A 177 -21.34 21.29 25.56
CA ALA A 177 -21.52 22.72 25.32
C ALA A 177 -21.24 23.12 23.86
N SER A 178 -20.45 22.34 23.13
CA SER A 178 -20.18 22.60 21.70
C SER A 178 -21.20 21.93 20.77
N LYS A 179 -21.81 20.82 21.17
CA LYS A 179 -22.67 19.97 20.31
C LYS A 179 -23.69 20.76 19.48
N ALA A 180 -24.47 21.61 20.15
CA ALA A 180 -25.53 22.37 19.49
C ALA A 180 -25.01 23.47 18.53
N ARG A 181 -23.76 23.93 18.70
CA ARG A 181 -23.12 24.91 17.81
C ARG A 181 -22.47 24.24 16.60
N LEU A 182 -21.88 23.07 16.80
CA LEU A 182 -21.24 22.33 15.71
C LEU A 182 -22.28 21.81 14.71
N GLY A 183 -23.45 21.36 15.20
CA GLY A 183 -24.51 20.82 14.35
C GLY A 183 -23.97 19.77 13.37
N ASP A 184 -24.42 19.83 12.12
CA ASP A 184 -24.04 18.87 11.06
C ASP A 184 -22.53 18.83 10.77
N SER A 185 -21.78 19.87 11.12
CA SER A 185 -20.32 19.87 10.89
C SER A 185 -19.61 18.83 11.77
N ALA A 186 -20.15 18.52 12.96
CA ALA A 186 -19.60 17.49 13.83
C ALA A 186 -19.72 16.10 13.19
N ASP A 187 -20.88 15.80 12.60
CA ASP A 187 -21.15 14.51 11.95
C ASP A 187 -20.35 14.36 10.66
N ARG A 188 -20.25 15.43 9.84
CA ARG A 188 -19.38 15.44 8.66
C ARG A 188 -17.92 15.20 9.04
N PHE A 189 -17.43 15.90 10.06
CA PHE A 189 -16.07 15.73 10.56
C PHE A 189 -15.84 14.29 11.04
N ALA A 190 -16.74 13.72 11.85
CA ALA A 190 -16.60 12.36 12.35
C ALA A 190 -16.57 11.33 11.21
N ALA A 191 -17.42 11.49 10.20
CA ALA A 191 -17.43 10.62 9.03
C ALA A 191 -16.11 10.70 8.25
N ARG A 192 -15.62 11.92 7.97
CA ARG A 192 -14.34 12.13 7.25
C ARG A 192 -13.15 11.61 8.04
N LEU A 193 -13.10 11.87 9.34
CA LEU A 193 -12.05 11.34 10.19
C LEU A 193 -12.07 9.81 10.23
N ALA A 194 -13.24 9.18 10.32
CA ALA A 194 -13.35 7.73 10.32
C ALA A 194 -12.82 7.11 9.01
N GLU A 195 -13.03 7.75 7.86
CA GLU A 195 -12.44 7.35 6.58
C GLU A 195 -10.91 7.42 6.62
N VAL A 196 -10.34 8.53 7.11
CA VAL A 196 -8.88 8.69 7.20
C VAL A 196 -8.27 7.71 8.22
N VAL A 197 -8.90 7.51 9.38
CA VAL A 197 -8.46 6.51 10.38
C VAL A 197 -8.44 5.11 9.77
N ARG A 198 -9.47 4.74 9.00
CA ARG A 198 -9.52 3.45 8.32
C ARG A 198 -8.38 3.30 7.32
N SER A 199 -8.14 4.34 6.53
CA SER A 199 -7.02 4.42 5.59
C SER A 199 -5.66 4.22 6.27
N VAL A 200 -5.37 4.98 7.33
CA VAL A 200 -4.13 4.87 8.12
C VAL A 200 -3.98 3.47 8.71
N ARG A 201 -5.05 2.91 9.27
CA ARG A 201 -5.03 1.56 9.83
C ARG A 201 -4.70 0.51 8.78
N THR A 202 -5.31 0.62 7.60
CA THR A 202 -5.02 -0.26 6.46
C THR A 202 -3.54 -0.14 6.07
N THR A 203 -3.00 1.07 5.90
CA THR A 203 -1.58 1.28 5.56
C THR A 203 -0.63 0.66 6.58
N VAL A 204 -0.86 0.87 7.88
CA VAL A 204 0.00 0.29 8.93
C VAL A 204 -0.08 -1.24 8.93
N MET A 205 -1.29 -1.80 8.89
CA MET A 205 -1.47 -3.27 8.88
C MET A 205 -0.84 -3.91 7.64
N THR A 206 -1.03 -3.31 6.46
CA THR A 206 -0.39 -3.78 5.22
C THR A 206 1.13 -3.73 5.34
N THR A 207 1.70 -2.65 5.88
CA THR A 207 3.16 -2.52 6.07
C THR A 207 3.70 -3.60 7.01
N MET A 208 3.00 -3.87 8.11
CA MET A 208 3.39 -4.91 9.07
C MET A 208 3.32 -6.31 8.46
N VAL A 209 2.26 -6.63 7.72
CA VAL A 209 2.09 -7.94 7.05
C VAL A 209 3.08 -8.12 5.90
N GLN A 210 3.44 -7.03 5.21
CA GLN A 210 4.34 -7.08 4.05
C GLN A 210 5.82 -6.93 4.41
N SER A 211 6.21 -6.70 5.66
CA SER A 211 7.62 -6.52 6.02
C SER A 211 8.50 -7.74 5.65
N PRO A 212 8.06 -9.01 5.83
CA PRO A 212 8.88 -10.16 5.43
C PRO A 212 9.00 -10.27 3.90
N ILE A 213 7.92 -9.98 3.17
CA ILE A 213 7.87 -9.95 1.70
C ILE A 213 8.79 -8.85 1.15
N THR A 214 8.77 -7.68 1.78
CA THR A 214 9.63 -6.55 1.44
C THR A 214 11.08 -6.94 1.61
N LEU A 215 11.47 -7.47 2.77
CA LEU A 215 12.85 -7.91 3.01
C LEU A 215 13.29 -9.00 2.03
N ARG A 216 12.43 -9.99 1.75
CA ARG A 216 12.69 -11.01 0.73
C ARG A 216 13.03 -10.36 -0.62
N ASN A 217 12.20 -9.43 -1.09
CA ASN A 217 12.42 -8.77 -2.38
C ASN A 217 13.72 -7.96 -2.38
N LEU A 218 14.03 -7.24 -1.30
CA LEU A 218 15.29 -6.50 -1.17
C LEU A 218 16.51 -7.43 -1.26
N VAL A 219 16.47 -8.56 -0.54
CA VAL A 219 17.53 -9.57 -0.61
C VAL A 219 17.65 -10.15 -2.02
N MET A 220 16.54 -10.48 -2.67
CA MET A 220 16.53 -11.03 -4.04
C MET A 220 16.99 -10.04 -5.10
N ASN A 221 16.81 -8.73 -4.88
CA ASN A 221 17.18 -7.68 -5.81
C ASN A 221 18.55 -7.06 -5.51
N ALA A 222 19.29 -7.54 -4.51
CA ALA A 222 20.55 -6.94 -4.09
C ALA A 222 21.61 -6.90 -5.21
N ASP A 223 21.56 -7.82 -6.17
CA ASP A 223 22.41 -7.85 -7.36
C ASP A 223 22.08 -6.71 -8.35
N TYR A 224 20.81 -6.54 -8.69
CA TYR A 224 20.34 -5.41 -9.51
C TYR A 224 20.60 -4.09 -8.80
N TYR A 225 20.33 -4.06 -7.50
CA TYR A 225 20.64 -2.92 -6.67
C TYR A 225 22.14 -2.67 -6.60
N ALA A 226 23.05 -3.64 -6.73
CA ALA A 226 24.48 -3.37 -6.80
C ALA A 226 24.94 -2.95 -8.21
N ALA A 227 24.31 -3.47 -9.26
CA ALA A 227 24.73 -3.28 -10.65
C ALA A 227 24.14 -2.04 -11.34
N CYS A 228 22.86 -1.75 -11.14
CA CYS A 228 22.13 -0.73 -11.91
C CYS A 228 22.27 0.68 -11.31
N PRO A 229 22.26 1.78 -12.09
CA PRO A 229 22.30 3.13 -11.54
C PRO A 229 21.09 3.46 -10.64
N GLY A 230 21.26 4.45 -9.77
CA GLY A 230 20.17 5.05 -9.00
C GLY A 230 19.37 6.08 -9.81
N ILE A 231 18.70 6.98 -9.10
CA ILE A 231 17.98 8.15 -9.60
C ILE A 231 18.56 9.49 -9.10
N ALA A 232 19.71 9.50 -8.42
CA ALA A 232 20.31 10.72 -7.85
C ALA A 232 20.54 11.81 -8.92
N ASP A 233 21.12 11.41 -10.04
CA ASP A 233 21.39 12.25 -11.22
C ASP A 233 20.12 12.75 -11.92
N LEU A 234 18.97 12.11 -11.68
CA LEU A 234 17.67 12.59 -12.18
C LEU A 234 17.13 13.76 -11.36
N SER A 235 17.65 14.02 -10.16
CA SER A 235 17.16 15.10 -9.31
C SER A 235 17.27 16.46 -10.01
N GLY A 236 16.13 17.10 -10.27
CA GLY A 236 16.08 18.39 -10.96
C GLY A 236 16.48 18.38 -12.44
N ALA A 237 16.69 17.21 -13.06
CA ALA A 237 17.17 17.11 -14.45
C ALA A 237 16.20 17.70 -15.49
N ALA A 238 14.91 17.83 -15.15
CA ALA A 238 13.88 18.45 -15.97
C ALA A 238 13.19 19.61 -15.22
N LYS A 239 13.96 20.36 -14.43
CA LYS A 239 13.43 21.46 -13.60
C LYS A 239 12.60 22.46 -14.42
N GLY A 240 11.34 22.65 -14.02
CA GLY A 240 10.39 23.56 -14.67
C GLY A 240 9.90 23.11 -16.06
N LYS A 241 10.22 21.89 -16.49
CA LYS A 241 9.65 21.29 -17.70
C LYS A 241 8.33 20.59 -17.36
N PRO A 242 7.37 20.53 -18.28
CA PRO A 242 6.14 19.81 -18.03
C PRO A 242 6.35 18.29 -18.09
N SER A 243 5.60 17.54 -17.30
CA SER A 243 5.53 16.07 -17.38
C SER A 243 4.11 15.58 -17.61
N ILE A 244 3.98 14.38 -18.18
CA ILE A 244 2.72 13.65 -18.30
C ILE A 244 2.88 12.33 -17.57
N VAL A 245 2.12 12.14 -16.50
CA VAL A 245 2.03 10.89 -15.74
C VAL A 245 0.85 10.08 -16.29
N VAL A 246 1.15 8.94 -16.91
CA VAL A 246 0.17 8.06 -17.55
C VAL A 246 -0.15 6.89 -16.61
N ALA A 247 -1.34 6.90 -16.04
CA ALA A 247 -1.87 5.86 -15.16
C ALA A 247 -2.85 4.91 -15.88
N ALA A 248 -3.25 3.84 -15.21
CA ALA A 248 -3.99 2.70 -15.79
C ALA A 248 -5.52 2.75 -15.58
N GLY A 249 -6.07 3.93 -15.35
CA GLY A 249 -7.49 4.12 -15.15
C GLY A 249 -8.28 3.97 -16.46
N PRO A 250 -9.56 3.56 -16.39
CA PRO A 250 -10.38 3.34 -17.57
C PRO A 250 -10.42 4.54 -18.53
N SER A 251 -10.43 5.76 -18.03
CA SER A 251 -10.49 6.98 -18.86
C SER A 251 -9.33 7.17 -19.84
N LEU A 252 -8.19 6.48 -19.65
CA LEU A 252 -7.01 6.62 -20.53
C LEU A 252 -7.36 6.43 -22.01
N HIS A 253 -8.32 5.56 -22.34
CA HIS A 253 -8.72 5.31 -23.73
C HIS A 253 -9.25 6.57 -24.45
N ARG A 254 -9.73 7.58 -23.70
CA ARG A 254 -10.32 8.80 -24.26
C ARG A 254 -9.29 9.73 -24.88
N ASN A 255 -8.05 9.68 -24.40
CA ASN A 255 -7.04 10.69 -24.71
C ASN A 255 -5.63 10.11 -24.96
N ILE A 256 -5.47 8.79 -24.93
CA ILE A 256 -4.19 8.13 -25.27
C ILE A 256 -3.63 8.55 -26.63
N GLU A 257 -4.49 8.86 -27.61
CA GLU A 257 -4.08 9.33 -28.94
C GLU A 257 -3.42 10.71 -28.91
N GLU A 258 -3.72 11.56 -27.93
CA GLU A 258 -3.05 12.87 -27.81
C GLU A 258 -1.55 12.70 -27.47
N LEU A 259 -1.17 11.57 -26.85
CA LEU A 259 0.23 11.26 -26.52
C LEU A 259 1.05 10.85 -27.75
N SER A 260 0.42 10.37 -28.83
CA SER A 260 1.12 9.98 -30.06
C SER A 260 1.35 11.16 -31.01
N ARG A 261 0.85 12.36 -30.65
CA ARG A 261 1.04 13.56 -31.47
C ARG A 261 2.54 13.87 -31.64
N PRO A 262 2.97 14.24 -32.86
CA PRO A 262 4.37 14.57 -33.12
C PRO A 262 4.91 15.63 -32.18
N GLY A 263 6.08 15.38 -31.60
CA GLY A 263 6.78 16.32 -30.72
C GLY A 263 6.28 16.37 -29.27
N VAL A 264 5.26 15.60 -28.88
CA VAL A 264 4.84 15.55 -27.46
C VAL A 264 5.97 15.00 -26.59
N ARG A 265 6.59 13.89 -27.02
CA ARG A 265 7.72 13.28 -26.30
C ARG A 265 8.91 14.24 -26.20
N ASP A 266 9.16 15.09 -27.18
CA ASP A 266 10.28 16.04 -27.13
C ASP A 266 10.04 17.15 -26.08
N LYS A 267 8.77 17.53 -25.87
CA LYS A 267 8.39 18.70 -25.05
C LYS A 267 7.93 18.34 -23.63
N PHE A 268 7.56 17.09 -23.39
CA PHE A 268 7.04 16.60 -22.12
C PHE A 268 7.81 15.37 -21.63
N VAL A 269 8.12 15.33 -20.34
CA VAL A 269 8.58 14.08 -19.72
C VAL A 269 7.39 13.14 -19.51
N ILE A 270 7.23 12.17 -20.40
CA ILE A 270 6.23 11.09 -20.25
C ILE A 270 6.72 10.02 -19.28
N ILE A 271 5.98 9.80 -18.19
CA ILE A 271 6.22 8.78 -17.16
C ILE A 271 4.99 7.88 -17.09
N ALA A 272 5.15 6.60 -17.42
CA ALA A 272 4.06 5.64 -17.43
C ALA A 272 4.13 4.68 -16.25
N VAL A 273 2.99 4.25 -15.73
CA VAL A 273 2.95 3.10 -14.81
C VAL A 273 3.17 1.80 -15.60
N GLN A 274 3.78 0.78 -14.97
CA GLN A 274 4.10 -0.47 -15.66
C GLN A 274 2.93 -1.17 -16.36
N THR A 275 1.71 -1.05 -15.82
CA THR A 275 0.51 -1.71 -16.35
C THR A 275 0.05 -1.19 -17.71
N VAL A 276 0.47 0.01 -18.13
CA VAL A 276 0.08 0.61 -19.43
C VAL A 276 1.19 0.56 -20.47
N LEU A 277 2.38 0.08 -20.13
CA LEU A 277 3.54 0.09 -21.02
C LEU A 277 3.23 -0.53 -22.38
N LYS A 278 2.75 -1.79 -22.41
CA LYS A 278 2.39 -2.47 -23.66
C LYS A 278 1.34 -1.72 -24.48
N THR A 279 0.32 -1.19 -23.82
CA THR A 279 -0.76 -0.41 -24.46
C THR A 279 -0.23 0.86 -25.14
N LEU A 280 0.78 1.50 -24.55
CA LEU A 280 1.46 2.66 -25.14
C LEU A 280 2.34 2.24 -26.33
N LEU A 281 3.16 1.19 -26.17
CA LEU A 281 4.06 0.70 -27.22
C LEU A 281 3.29 0.24 -28.47
N GLU A 282 2.15 -0.45 -28.31
CA GLU A 282 1.26 -0.86 -29.40
C GLU A 282 0.73 0.33 -30.23
N ARG A 283 0.71 1.54 -29.65
CA ARG A 283 0.29 2.80 -30.30
C ARG A 283 1.47 3.64 -30.79
N GLY A 284 2.68 3.09 -30.75
CA GLY A 284 3.91 3.82 -31.10
C GLY A 284 4.31 4.88 -30.06
N ILE A 285 3.69 4.88 -28.87
CA ILE A 285 4.00 5.81 -27.80
C ILE A 285 5.07 5.16 -26.92
N ARG A 286 6.28 5.70 -26.98
CA ARG A 286 7.36 5.30 -26.07
C ARG A 286 7.42 6.33 -24.93
N PRO A 287 7.19 5.96 -23.67
CA PRO A 287 7.44 6.88 -22.54
C PRO A 287 8.96 7.08 -22.32
N HIS A 288 9.37 8.09 -21.57
CA HIS A 288 10.76 8.21 -21.12
C HIS A 288 11.04 7.23 -19.98
N PHE A 289 10.10 7.18 -19.03
CA PHE A 289 10.20 6.35 -17.85
C PHE A 289 8.98 5.45 -17.71
N VAL A 290 9.21 4.24 -17.24
CA VAL A 290 8.19 3.35 -16.71
C VAL A 290 8.48 3.15 -15.23
N THR A 291 7.47 3.23 -14.36
CA THR A 291 7.64 2.98 -12.93
C THR A 291 7.07 1.64 -12.49
N ALA A 292 7.71 1.03 -11.49
CA ALA A 292 7.29 -0.23 -10.89
C ALA A 292 7.58 -0.29 -9.38
N LEU A 293 6.61 -0.79 -8.61
CA LEU A 293 6.76 -1.04 -7.16
C LEU A 293 6.06 -2.32 -6.66
N ASP A 294 5.38 -3.06 -7.53
CA ASP A 294 4.50 -4.15 -7.10
C ASP A 294 5.24 -5.34 -6.47
N HIS A 295 4.67 -5.88 -5.39
CA HIS A 295 5.19 -7.06 -4.70
C HIS A 295 4.82 -8.39 -5.36
N ALA A 296 3.87 -8.38 -6.30
CA ALA A 296 3.29 -9.58 -6.89
C ALA A 296 4.10 -10.08 -8.10
N ASP A 297 4.34 -11.39 -8.16
CA ASP A 297 5.02 -12.07 -9.28
C ASP A 297 4.27 -11.92 -10.62
N LEU A 298 2.95 -11.71 -10.56
CA LEU A 298 2.10 -11.47 -11.72
C LEU A 298 2.57 -10.27 -12.57
N SER A 299 3.28 -9.32 -11.95
CA SER A 299 3.79 -8.12 -12.62
C SER A 299 4.74 -8.42 -13.77
N LYS A 300 5.37 -9.61 -13.77
CA LYS A 300 6.15 -10.12 -14.90
C LYS A 300 5.39 -10.03 -16.24
N ARG A 301 4.08 -10.26 -16.23
CA ARG A 301 3.23 -10.27 -17.44
C ARG A 301 3.18 -8.93 -18.17
N PHE A 302 3.44 -7.82 -17.48
CA PHE A 302 3.49 -6.50 -18.10
C PHE A 302 4.67 -6.34 -19.06
N TYR A 303 5.68 -7.22 -18.97
CA TYR A 303 6.90 -7.17 -19.76
C TYR A 303 7.10 -8.39 -20.68
N GLU A 304 6.32 -9.47 -20.48
CA GLU A 304 6.44 -10.70 -21.28
C GLU A 304 6.29 -10.44 -22.78
N GLY A 305 7.22 -10.96 -23.58
CA GLY A 305 7.20 -10.81 -25.05
C GLY A 305 7.76 -9.48 -25.57
N LEU A 306 8.23 -8.59 -24.70
CA LEU A 306 9.00 -7.41 -25.12
C LEU A 306 10.48 -7.79 -25.32
N GLY A 307 11.08 -7.31 -26.40
CA GLY A 307 12.52 -7.31 -26.65
C GLY A 307 13.16 -5.95 -26.34
N GLU A 308 14.48 -5.85 -26.49
CA GLU A 308 15.22 -4.59 -26.27
C GLU A 308 14.78 -3.48 -27.25
N GLU A 309 14.50 -3.82 -28.51
CA GLU A 309 14.03 -2.88 -29.55
C GLU A 309 12.65 -2.27 -29.22
N ASP A 310 11.77 -3.05 -28.60
CA ASP A 310 10.42 -2.59 -28.21
C ASP A 310 10.48 -1.48 -27.16
N VAL A 311 11.50 -1.50 -26.30
CA VAL A 311 11.68 -0.57 -25.17
C VAL A 311 12.85 0.39 -25.37
N GLU A 312 13.38 0.49 -26.59
CA GLU A 312 14.41 1.49 -26.90
C GLU A 312 13.95 2.90 -26.50
N GLY A 313 14.81 3.60 -25.76
CA GLY A 313 14.53 4.93 -25.21
C GLY A 313 13.60 4.93 -24.00
N VAL A 314 13.23 3.77 -23.44
CA VAL A 314 12.42 3.64 -22.23
C VAL A 314 13.29 3.12 -21.08
N THR A 315 13.34 3.86 -19.97
CA THR A 315 14.02 3.42 -18.75
C THR A 315 13.02 2.97 -17.70
N LEU A 316 13.18 1.77 -17.16
CA LEU A 316 12.43 1.31 -15.98
C LEU A 316 13.05 1.92 -14.71
N VAL A 317 12.25 2.69 -13.97
CA VAL A 317 12.60 3.17 -12.62
C VAL A 317 11.80 2.36 -11.60
N VAL A 318 12.50 1.65 -10.73
CA VAL A 318 11.89 0.66 -9.84
C VAL A 318 12.32 0.86 -8.39
N GLU A 319 11.41 0.67 -7.44
CA GLU A 319 11.78 0.58 -6.03
C GLU A 319 12.51 -0.73 -5.76
N ALA A 320 13.55 -0.72 -4.92
CA ALA A 320 14.34 -1.92 -4.64
C ALA A 320 13.50 -3.09 -4.07
N LYS A 321 12.37 -2.79 -3.42
CA LYS A 321 11.43 -3.77 -2.84
C LYS A 321 10.42 -4.36 -3.83
N ALA A 322 10.43 -3.94 -5.10
CA ALA A 322 9.57 -4.53 -6.12
C ALA A 322 9.86 -6.03 -6.30
N ASN A 323 8.92 -6.79 -6.84
CA ASN A 323 9.13 -8.22 -7.08
C ASN A 323 10.33 -8.46 -8.02
N ALA A 324 11.20 -9.41 -7.67
CA ALA A 324 12.38 -9.72 -8.47
C ALA A 324 12.07 -10.13 -9.92
N SER A 325 10.88 -10.69 -10.18
CA SER A 325 10.48 -11.05 -11.55
C SER A 325 10.26 -9.85 -12.47
N ILE A 326 10.02 -8.65 -11.93
CA ILE A 326 9.94 -7.40 -12.72
C ILE A 326 11.31 -7.09 -13.32
N LEU A 327 12.33 -7.07 -12.48
CA LEU A 327 13.71 -6.81 -12.87
C LEU A 327 14.24 -7.87 -13.83
N GLU A 328 13.86 -9.14 -13.64
CA GLU A 328 14.20 -10.21 -14.59
C GLU A 328 13.52 -10.02 -15.95
N ALA A 329 12.27 -9.60 -15.98
CA ALA A 329 11.45 -9.57 -17.19
C ALA A 329 11.62 -8.33 -18.07
N PHE A 330 11.91 -7.16 -17.51
CA PHE A 330 12.12 -5.95 -18.31
C PHE A 330 13.42 -6.04 -19.13
N PRO A 331 13.39 -5.90 -20.46
CA PRO A 331 14.59 -6.09 -21.30
C PRO A 331 15.47 -4.84 -21.41
N GLY A 332 14.94 -3.65 -21.14
CA GLY A 332 15.65 -2.38 -21.37
C GLY A 332 16.50 -1.86 -20.20
N GLU A 333 16.75 -0.56 -20.21
CA GLU A 333 17.52 0.14 -19.18
C GLU A 333 16.80 0.19 -17.83
N VAL A 334 17.53 -0.05 -16.74
CA VAL A 334 16.96 -0.08 -15.38
C VAL A 334 17.68 0.89 -14.46
N ARG A 335 16.89 1.62 -13.66
CA ARG A 335 17.33 2.41 -12.51
C ARG A 335 16.63 1.93 -11.25
N VAL A 336 17.38 1.69 -10.19
CA VAL A 336 16.83 1.22 -8.91
C VAL A 336 16.96 2.33 -7.88
N ALA A 337 15.83 2.86 -7.41
CA ALA A 337 15.80 3.92 -6.41
C ALA A 337 16.49 3.46 -5.11
N GLY A 338 17.10 4.42 -4.40
CA GLY A 338 17.76 4.18 -3.12
C GLY A 338 16.81 3.58 -2.09
N GLU A 339 17.34 2.66 -1.28
CA GLU A 339 16.61 1.96 -0.23
C GLU A 339 17.49 1.84 1.02
N PRO A 340 17.21 2.63 2.07
CA PRO A 340 18.05 2.71 3.27
C PRO A 340 18.29 1.37 3.96
N LEU A 341 17.28 0.48 3.99
CA LEU A 341 17.45 -0.83 4.61
C LEU A 341 18.44 -1.71 3.84
N LEU A 342 18.41 -1.62 2.51
CA LEU A 342 19.31 -2.35 1.63
C LEU A 342 20.73 -1.76 1.68
N ASP A 343 20.87 -0.44 1.77
CA ASP A 343 22.16 0.22 2.00
C ASP A 343 22.77 -0.18 3.35
N THR A 344 21.95 -0.29 4.40
CA THR A 344 22.39 -0.79 5.72
C THR A 344 22.87 -2.25 5.64
N MET A 345 22.14 -3.10 4.92
CA MET A 345 22.52 -4.50 4.70
C MET A 345 23.85 -4.61 3.95
N LEU A 346 23.99 -3.89 2.83
CA LEU A 346 25.17 -3.97 1.96
C LEU A 346 26.39 -3.23 2.52
N GLY A 347 26.18 -2.20 3.34
CA GLY A 347 27.24 -1.44 3.99
C GLY A 347 28.10 -0.61 3.04
N ALA A 348 29.18 -0.05 3.59
CA ALA A 348 30.04 0.92 2.90
C ALA A 348 30.67 0.39 1.60
N GLY A 349 30.85 -0.93 1.46
CA GLY A 349 31.40 -1.55 0.25
C GLY A 349 30.52 -1.40 -1.01
N PHE A 350 29.25 -1.03 -0.84
CA PHE A 350 28.28 -0.81 -1.92
C PHE A 350 27.61 0.58 -1.84
N ALA A 351 28.08 1.42 -0.93
CA ALA A 351 27.55 2.77 -0.75
C ALA A 351 27.78 3.61 -2.00
N ARG A 352 26.71 4.24 -2.47
CA ARG A 352 26.73 5.19 -3.58
C ARG A 352 25.56 6.14 -3.46
N GLU A 353 25.69 7.31 -4.06
CA GLU A 353 24.57 8.25 -4.15
C GLU A 353 23.53 7.69 -5.12
N ARG A 354 22.41 7.21 -4.57
CA ARG A 354 21.35 6.58 -5.36
C ARG A 354 20.16 7.48 -5.59
N GLY A 355 19.90 8.41 -4.69
CA GLY A 355 18.65 9.18 -4.69
C GLY A 355 17.49 8.30 -4.24
N GLU A 356 16.74 8.79 -3.26
CA GLU A 356 15.54 8.13 -2.75
C GLU A 356 14.31 8.68 -3.46
N ILE A 357 13.26 7.87 -3.54
CA ILE A 357 11.96 8.32 -4.01
C ILE A 357 10.96 8.30 -2.85
N THR A 358 10.06 9.27 -2.82
CA THR A 358 9.02 9.32 -1.80
C THR A 358 8.18 8.03 -1.84
N PRO A 359 7.91 7.37 -0.69
CA PRO A 359 7.09 6.17 -0.67
C PRO A 359 5.64 6.43 -1.11
N GLY A 360 5.15 5.62 -2.04
CA GLY A 360 3.79 5.70 -2.59
C GLY A 360 2.96 4.44 -2.31
N ALA A 361 1.64 4.60 -2.18
CA ALA A 361 0.73 3.47 -1.97
C ALA A 361 0.32 2.74 -3.28
N THR A 362 0.66 3.30 -4.44
CA THR A 362 0.46 2.70 -5.77
C THR A 362 1.54 3.20 -6.74
N VAL A 363 1.80 2.45 -7.80
CA VAL A 363 2.78 2.79 -8.84
C VAL A 363 2.54 4.17 -9.47
N ALA A 364 1.30 4.64 -9.47
CA ALA A 364 0.96 5.98 -9.92
C ALA A 364 1.53 7.10 -9.01
N HIS A 365 1.57 6.88 -7.70
CA HIS A 365 2.26 7.81 -6.78
C HIS A 365 3.74 7.86 -7.11
N MET A 366 4.37 6.70 -7.33
CA MET A 366 5.79 6.65 -7.71
C MET A 366 6.05 7.37 -9.04
N ALA A 367 5.18 7.25 -10.03
CA ALA A 367 5.28 8.01 -11.28
C ALA A 367 5.18 9.53 -11.04
N TYR A 368 4.25 9.95 -10.19
CA TYR A 368 4.09 11.34 -9.77
C TYR A 368 5.33 11.88 -9.04
N TYR A 369 5.85 11.12 -8.07
CA TYR A 369 7.04 11.50 -7.32
C TYR A 369 8.29 11.53 -8.18
N LEU A 370 8.42 10.62 -9.16
CA LEU A 370 9.52 10.69 -10.12
C LEU A 370 9.45 11.98 -10.95
N ALA A 371 8.26 12.39 -11.39
CA ALA A 371 8.07 13.68 -12.04
C ALA A 371 8.51 14.86 -11.15
N ARG A 372 8.15 14.85 -9.86
CA ARG A 372 8.58 15.89 -8.92
C ARG A 372 10.07 15.82 -8.58
N HIS A 373 10.65 14.63 -8.51
CA HIS A 373 12.08 14.40 -8.31
C HIS A 373 12.89 14.97 -9.48
N LEU A 374 12.40 14.81 -10.71
CA LEU A 374 12.95 15.45 -11.91
C LEU A 374 12.81 16.98 -11.90
N GLY A 375 12.02 17.54 -10.98
CA GLY A 375 11.75 18.97 -10.89
C GLY A 375 10.67 19.46 -11.86
N CYS A 376 9.88 18.56 -12.44
CA CYS A 376 8.87 18.91 -13.44
C CYS A 376 7.77 19.80 -12.85
N ASP A 377 7.38 20.83 -13.61
CA ASP A 377 6.25 21.70 -13.32
C ASP A 377 5.70 22.31 -14.63
N PRO A 378 4.40 22.16 -14.95
CA PRO A 378 3.40 21.38 -14.20
C PRO A 378 3.58 19.87 -14.33
N VAL A 379 2.94 19.12 -13.42
CA VAL A 379 2.71 17.67 -13.59
C VAL A 379 1.29 17.46 -14.11
N VAL A 380 1.15 16.88 -15.30
CA VAL A 380 -0.13 16.56 -15.93
C VAL A 380 -0.48 15.09 -15.69
N LEU A 381 -1.65 14.82 -15.13
CA LEU A 381 -2.15 13.47 -14.86
C LEU A 381 -3.10 13.02 -15.96
N VAL A 382 -2.93 11.80 -16.47
CA VAL A 382 -3.86 11.16 -17.42
C VAL A 382 -4.11 9.71 -17.03
N GLY A 383 -5.34 9.23 -17.19
CA GLY A 383 -5.74 7.88 -16.75
C GLY A 383 -5.68 7.69 -15.22
N GLN A 384 -5.67 8.76 -14.43
CA GLN A 384 -5.63 8.69 -12.97
C GLN A 384 -7.05 8.67 -12.39
N ASP A 385 -7.80 7.61 -12.67
CA ASP A 385 -9.25 7.63 -12.42
C ASP A 385 -9.59 7.60 -10.93
N LEU A 386 -8.93 6.75 -10.16
CA LEU A 386 -9.25 6.52 -8.74
C LEU A 386 -10.74 6.21 -8.50
N GLY A 387 -11.38 5.60 -9.48
CA GLY A 387 -12.78 5.22 -9.51
C GLY A 387 -13.11 4.45 -10.78
N PHE A 388 -14.30 3.88 -10.80
CA PHE A 388 -14.79 3.03 -11.88
C PHE A 388 -15.47 3.87 -12.96
N THR A 389 -14.68 4.59 -13.75
CA THR A 389 -15.19 5.40 -14.86
C THR A 389 -15.97 4.51 -15.83
N ASP A 390 -17.18 4.94 -16.18
CA ASP A 390 -18.14 4.23 -17.02
C ASP A 390 -18.47 2.79 -16.54
N GLY A 391 -18.29 2.50 -15.24
CA GLY A 391 -18.54 1.17 -14.68
C GLY A 391 -17.48 0.13 -15.01
N GLN A 392 -16.28 0.55 -15.41
CA GLN A 392 -15.15 -0.32 -15.73
C GLN A 392 -14.13 -0.36 -14.59
N TYR A 393 -13.61 -1.54 -14.27
CA TYR A 393 -12.52 -1.74 -13.31
C TYR A 393 -11.16 -1.53 -13.97
N TYR A 394 -10.98 -2.08 -15.17
CA TYR A 394 -9.72 -2.01 -15.90
C TYR A 394 -9.81 -1.07 -17.12
N HIS A 395 -8.66 -0.59 -17.57
CA HIS A 395 -8.59 0.16 -18.83
C HIS A 395 -8.81 -0.74 -20.05
N ALA A 396 -9.29 -0.12 -21.13
CA ALA A 396 -9.50 -0.83 -22.39
C ALA A 396 -8.22 -1.58 -22.82
N HIS A 397 -8.39 -2.84 -23.23
CA HIS A 397 -7.32 -3.76 -23.61
C HIS A 397 -6.32 -4.13 -22.49
N ALA A 398 -6.68 -3.97 -21.22
CA ALA A 398 -5.89 -4.53 -20.13
C ALA A 398 -5.64 -6.03 -20.31
N ALA A 399 -4.49 -6.52 -19.83
CA ALA A 399 -4.09 -7.93 -19.97
C ALA A 399 -5.15 -8.92 -19.45
N ILE A 400 -5.94 -8.52 -18.46
CA ILE A 400 -7.04 -9.32 -17.91
C ILE A 400 -8.17 -9.56 -18.93
N HIS A 401 -8.42 -8.66 -19.87
CA HIS A 401 -9.42 -8.86 -20.91
C HIS A 401 -9.04 -10.02 -21.85
N GLN A 402 -7.74 -10.23 -22.08
CA GLN A 402 -7.27 -11.41 -22.82
C GLN A 402 -7.50 -12.70 -22.02
N VAL A 403 -7.29 -12.67 -20.70
CA VAL A 403 -7.58 -13.82 -19.83
C VAL A 403 -9.08 -14.15 -19.84
N TRP A 404 -9.93 -13.14 -19.78
CA TRP A 404 -11.38 -13.26 -19.83
C TRP A 404 -11.93 -13.58 -21.21
N SER A 405 -11.16 -13.41 -22.29
CA SER A 405 -11.64 -13.58 -23.67
C SER A 405 -12.26 -14.96 -23.93
N ASN A 406 -11.83 -15.99 -23.21
CA ASN A 406 -12.38 -17.35 -23.30
C ASN A 406 -13.70 -17.54 -22.53
N GLU A 407 -14.01 -16.63 -21.61
CA GLU A 407 -15.24 -16.63 -20.81
C GLU A 407 -16.35 -15.80 -21.50
N LEU A 408 -16.00 -14.99 -22.50
CA LEU A 408 -16.92 -14.08 -23.18
C LEU A 408 -17.91 -14.82 -24.10
N ASN A 409 -19.19 -14.49 -23.96
CA ASN A 409 -20.29 -14.94 -24.82
C ASN A 409 -21.50 -14.00 -24.69
N ASP A 410 -22.61 -14.27 -25.38
CA ASP A 410 -23.82 -13.43 -25.38
C ASP A 410 -24.42 -13.23 -23.97
N PHE A 411 -24.16 -14.15 -23.03
CA PHE A 411 -24.60 -14.08 -21.64
C PHE A 411 -23.50 -13.60 -20.69
N ASN A 412 -22.25 -13.48 -21.16
CA ASN A 412 -21.12 -13.07 -20.35
C ASN A 412 -20.28 -12.03 -21.11
N THR A 413 -20.80 -10.81 -21.19
CA THR A 413 -20.11 -9.72 -21.89
C THR A 413 -18.94 -9.19 -21.07
N LEU A 414 -18.05 -8.43 -21.71
CA LEU A 414 -16.92 -7.81 -21.01
C LEU A 414 -17.41 -6.84 -19.93
N GLU A 415 -18.44 -6.05 -20.23
CA GLU A 415 -19.08 -5.13 -19.29
C GLU A 415 -19.63 -5.87 -18.07
N MET A 416 -20.19 -7.07 -18.27
CA MET A 416 -20.68 -7.87 -17.15
C MET A 416 -19.53 -8.39 -16.26
N LEU A 417 -18.42 -8.84 -16.84
CA LEU A 417 -17.24 -9.28 -16.08
C LEU A 417 -16.57 -8.13 -15.32
N GLU A 418 -16.44 -6.97 -15.95
CA GLU A 418 -15.99 -5.73 -15.32
C GLU A 418 -16.89 -5.34 -14.14
N TRP A 419 -18.21 -5.32 -14.36
CA TRP A 419 -19.16 -5.00 -13.30
C TRP A 419 -19.10 -6.03 -12.16
N GLN A 420 -19.11 -7.33 -12.47
CA GLN A 420 -18.96 -8.38 -11.47
C GLN A 420 -17.67 -8.22 -10.65
N ARG A 421 -16.57 -7.81 -11.28
CA ARG A 421 -15.32 -7.53 -10.57
C ARG A 421 -15.50 -6.40 -9.56
N ILE A 422 -16.22 -5.34 -9.90
CA ILE A 422 -16.54 -4.21 -9.01
C ILE A 422 -17.44 -4.66 -7.86
N VAL A 423 -18.58 -5.32 -8.15
CA VAL A 423 -19.57 -5.66 -7.11
C VAL A 423 -19.13 -6.82 -6.19
N ARG A 424 -18.10 -7.59 -6.55
CA ARG A 424 -17.51 -8.60 -5.63
C ARG A 424 -17.09 -8.01 -4.29
N SER A 425 -16.71 -6.73 -4.27
CA SER A 425 -16.33 -5.99 -3.06
C SER A 425 -17.35 -4.92 -2.71
N ARG A 426 -18.66 -5.20 -2.88
CA ARG A 426 -19.75 -4.21 -2.69
C ARG A 426 -19.70 -3.46 -1.35
N SER A 427 -19.29 -4.11 -0.27
CA SER A 427 -19.16 -3.50 1.06
C SER A 427 -18.07 -2.43 1.15
N MET A 428 -17.11 -2.45 0.22
CA MET A 428 -15.99 -1.50 0.15
C MET A 428 -16.23 -0.38 -0.87
N LEU A 429 -17.40 -0.35 -1.53
CA LEU A 429 -17.73 0.66 -2.53
C LEU A 429 -18.25 1.95 -1.89
N HIS A 430 -17.71 3.07 -2.33
CA HIS A 430 -18.10 4.41 -1.95
C HIS A 430 -18.60 5.19 -3.18
N ARG A 431 -19.62 6.03 -2.98
CA ARG A 431 -20.04 6.99 -4.00
C ARG A 431 -19.14 8.22 -3.92
N ALA A 432 -18.68 8.68 -5.07
CA ALA A 432 -17.92 9.91 -5.23
C ALA A 432 -18.50 10.72 -6.42
N THR A 433 -17.90 11.89 -6.67
CA THR A 433 -18.21 12.73 -7.82
C THR A 433 -17.02 12.75 -8.76
N ASP A 434 -17.27 12.50 -10.04
CA ASP A 434 -16.24 12.52 -11.06
C ASP A 434 -15.82 13.95 -11.43
N VAL A 435 -14.77 14.08 -12.24
CA VAL A 435 -14.24 15.37 -12.71
C VAL A 435 -15.26 16.22 -13.50
N LEU A 436 -16.30 15.59 -14.05
CA LEU A 436 -17.38 16.22 -14.82
C LEU A 436 -18.65 16.48 -13.96
N GLY A 437 -18.60 16.24 -12.65
CA GLY A 437 -19.74 16.43 -11.74
C GLY A 437 -20.75 15.28 -11.73
N ARG A 438 -20.43 14.13 -12.33
CA ARG A 438 -21.31 12.96 -12.42
C ARG A 438 -21.06 11.99 -11.25
N PRO A 439 -22.05 11.16 -10.86
CA PRO A 439 -21.83 10.12 -9.84
C PRO A 439 -20.87 9.04 -10.35
N ILE A 440 -19.93 8.63 -9.50
CA ILE A 440 -19.00 7.53 -9.78
C ILE A 440 -18.86 6.64 -8.53
N TYR A 441 -18.56 5.36 -8.74
CA TYR A 441 -18.16 4.48 -7.65
C TYR A 441 -16.64 4.42 -7.55
N THR A 442 -16.13 4.39 -6.33
CA THR A 442 -14.74 4.08 -6.01
C THR A 442 -14.70 3.05 -4.89
N ASP A 443 -13.56 2.44 -4.63
CA ASP A 443 -13.38 1.51 -3.51
C ASP A 443 -12.52 2.12 -2.39
N GLU A 444 -12.45 1.42 -1.26
CA GLU A 444 -11.68 1.84 -0.09
C GLU A 444 -10.18 2.04 -0.40
N GLN A 445 -9.63 1.21 -1.29
CA GLN A 445 -8.21 1.25 -1.69
C GLN A 445 -7.92 2.51 -2.52
N MET A 446 -8.71 2.78 -3.56
CA MET A 446 -8.59 3.97 -4.38
C MET A 446 -8.90 5.26 -3.61
N THR A 447 -9.80 5.19 -2.62
CA THR A 447 -10.05 6.31 -1.69
C THR A 447 -8.81 6.62 -0.85
N THR A 448 -8.11 5.60 -0.36
CA THR A 448 -6.82 5.75 0.34
C THR A 448 -5.77 6.38 -0.58
N TYR A 449 -5.73 5.96 -1.85
CA TYR A 449 -4.82 6.55 -2.84
C TYR A 449 -5.15 8.02 -3.12
N LEU A 450 -6.43 8.36 -3.27
CA LEU A 450 -6.87 9.73 -3.46
C LEU A 450 -6.47 10.62 -2.29
N ALA A 451 -6.69 10.18 -1.05
CA ALA A 451 -6.32 10.94 0.14
C ALA A 451 -4.82 11.26 0.20
N GLN A 452 -3.98 10.30 -0.21
CA GLN A 452 -2.54 10.50 -0.32
C GLN A 452 -2.19 11.53 -1.42
N PHE A 453 -2.71 11.36 -2.64
CA PHE A 453 -2.51 12.32 -3.72
C PHE A 453 -2.95 13.73 -3.34
N GLU A 454 -4.14 13.91 -2.76
CA GLU A 454 -4.64 15.24 -2.39
C GLU A 454 -3.78 15.92 -1.33
N ARG A 455 -3.23 15.17 -0.37
CA ARG A 455 -2.25 15.69 0.59
C ARG A 455 -0.98 16.16 -0.13
N ASP A 456 -0.49 15.39 -1.09
CA ASP A 456 0.73 15.72 -1.83
C ASP A 456 0.50 16.92 -2.77
N PHE A 457 -0.67 17.02 -3.40
CA PHE A 457 -1.08 18.17 -4.23
C PHE A 457 -1.26 19.43 -3.39
N LEU A 458 -1.80 19.33 -2.17
CA LEU A 458 -1.88 20.44 -1.23
C LEU A 458 -0.49 20.98 -0.88
N HIS A 459 0.47 20.08 -0.61
CA HIS A 459 1.85 20.48 -0.32
C HIS A 459 2.48 21.20 -1.53
N ASP A 460 2.27 20.69 -2.74
CA ASP A 460 2.77 21.33 -3.95
C ASP A 460 2.12 22.69 -4.20
N ALA A 461 0.80 22.82 -4.01
CA ALA A 461 0.10 24.10 -4.12
C ALA A 461 0.63 25.13 -3.12
N GLN A 462 0.95 24.72 -1.88
CA GLN A 462 1.56 25.58 -0.86
C GLN A 462 2.98 26.05 -1.26
N ARG A 463 3.67 25.29 -2.12
CA ARG A 463 4.98 25.65 -2.69
C ARG A 463 4.88 26.42 -4.01
N GLY A 464 3.66 26.68 -4.49
CA GLY A 464 3.41 27.34 -5.77
C GLY A 464 3.60 26.45 -7.00
N LEU A 465 3.69 25.13 -6.82
CA LEU A 465 3.80 24.16 -7.91
C LEU A 465 2.41 23.78 -8.44
N SER A 466 2.34 23.46 -9.72
CA SER A 466 1.08 23.19 -10.43
C SER A 466 0.88 21.70 -10.70
N VAL A 467 -0.34 21.21 -10.48
CA VAL A 467 -0.80 19.87 -10.88
C VAL A 467 -2.04 20.02 -11.75
N VAL A 468 -2.05 19.34 -12.89
CA VAL A 468 -3.16 19.37 -13.85
C VAL A 468 -3.82 18.00 -13.91
N ASP A 469 -5.12 17.95 -13.64
CA ASP A 469 -5.92 16.75 -13.87
C ASP A 469 -6.48 16.77 -15.30
N ALA A 470 -5.80 16.05 -16.19
CA ALA A 470 -6.20 15.81 -17.57
C ALA A 470 -6.73 14.38 -17.79
N THR A 471 -7.23 13.76 -16.72
CA THR A 471 -7.77 12.40 -16.78
C THR A 471 -9.04 12.34 -17.64
N GLU A 472 -9.81 13.43 -17.73
CA GLU A 472 -11.08 13.47 -18.47
C GLU A 472 -12.07 12.38 -18.03
N GLY A 473 -11.93 11.90 -16.79
CA GLY A 473 -12.69 10.87 -16.12
C GLY A 473 -12.23 10.73 -14.67
N GLY A 474 -12.76 9.74 -13.96
CA GLY A 474 -12.36 9.47 -12.58
C GLY A 474 -12.84 10.48 -11.54
N VAL A 475 -12.54 10.19 -10.28
CA VAL A 475 -12.88 11.03 -9.13
C VAL A 475 -12.17 12.38 -9.24
N ARG A 476 -12.91 13.45 -8.92
CA ARG A 476 -12.37 14.81 -8.87
C ARG A 476 -11.31 14.91 -7.78
N LYS A 477 -10.13 15.40 -8.14
CA LYS A 477 -8.97 15.56 -7.24
C LYS A 477 -8.85 17.02 -6.78
N ARG A 478 -8.82 17.24 -5.46
CA ARG A 478 -8.59 18.58 -4.90
C ARG A 478 -7.18 19.09 -5.20
N HIS A 479 -7.01 20.41 -5.16
CA HIS A 479 -5.73 21.09 -5.41
C HIS A 479 -5.12 20.87 -6.80
N THR A 480 -5.95 20.53 -7.79
CA THR A 480 -5.54 20.36 -9.20
C THR A 480 -6.30 21.32 -10.12
N GLY A 481 -5.68 21.72 -11.23
CA GLY A 481 -6.36 22.41 -12.33
C GLY A 481 -6.92 21.40 -13.34
N VAL A 482 -8.20 21.50 -13.68
CA VAL A 482 -8.87 20.57 -14.62
C VAL A 482 -8.84 21.12 -16.04
N MET A 483 -8.38 20.33 -17.01
CA MET A 483 -8.50 20.61 -18.46
C MET A 483 -8.35 19.32 -19.28
N THR A 484 -8.63 19.34 -20.59
CA THR A 484 -8.38 18.18 -21.45
C THR A 484 -6.88 17.95 -21.66
N LEU A 485 -6.45 16.72 -21.98
CA LEU A 485 -5.03 16.45 -22.27
C LEU A 485 -4.54 17.29 -23.46
N ARG A 486 -5.39 17.46 -24.48
CA ARG A 486 -5.10 18.35 -25.61
C ARG A 486 -4.80 19.78 -25.17
N ALA A 487 -5.67 20.37 -24.33
CA ALA A 487 -5.48 21.73 -23.84
C ALA A 487 -4.22 21.86 -22.98
N ALA A 488 -3.91 20.84 -22.17
CA ALA A 488 -2.66 20.81 -21.39
C ALA A 488 -1.42 20.76 -22.31
N ILE A 489 -1.44 19.92 -23.35
CA ILE A 489 -0.35 19.83 -24.33
C ILE A 489 -0.14 21.18 -25.03
N GLU A 490 -1.22 21.81 -25.49
CA GLU A 490 -1.16 23.11 -26.19
C GLU A 490 -0.69 24.24 -25.28
N LYS A 491 -1.14 24.26 -24.03
CA LYS A 491 -0.82 25.30 -23.06
C LYS A 491 0.62 25.21 -22.53
N PHE A 492 1.10 23.99 -22.26
CA PHE A 492 2.34 23.78 -21.51
C PHE A 492 3.50 23.26 -22.33
N ALA A 493 3.31 23.01 -23.63
CA ALA A 493 4.36 22.61 -24.56
C ALA A 493 5.65 23.42 -24.36
N GLY A 494 6.66 22.79 -23.75
CA GLY A 494 7.95 23.40 -23.47
C GLY A 494 8.97 23.22 -24.59
N GLY A 495 10.19 23.70 -24.36
CA GLY A 495 11.35 23.34 -25.20
C GLY A 495 11.86 21.93 -24.88
N THR A 496 12.71 21.37 -25.76
CA THR A 496 13.23 20.00 -25.69
C THR A 496 13.72 19.60 -24.30
N VAL A 497 13.40 18.37 -23.88
CA VAL A 497 13.83 17.79 -22.61
C VAL A 497 14.99 16.84 -22.86
N GLU A 498 16.14 17.12 -22.25
CA GLU A 498 17.28 16.21 -22.21
C GLU A 498 17.35 15.54 -20.84
N LEU A 499 17.43 14.21 -20.82
CA LEU A 499 17.43 13.41 -19.59
C LEU A 499 18.72 12.59 -19.49
N PRO A 500 19.29 12.42 -18.29
CA PRO A 500 20.43 11.53 -18.08
C PRO A 500 20.10 10.09 -18.49
N ARG A 501 20.81 9.58 -19.51
CA ARG A 501 20.64 8.19 -19.98
C ARG A 501 21.09 7.21 -18.91
N ALA A 502 20.33 6.13 -18.74
CA ALA A 502 20.84 4.99 -17.97
C ALA A 502 21.89 4.23 -18.79
N ARG A 503 22.71 3.42 -18.12
CA ARG A 503 23.69 2.54 -18.78
C ARG A 503 23.16 1.12 -18.77
N GLY A 504 22.33 0.76 -19.75
CA GLY A 504 21.85 -0.61 -19.96
C GLY A 504 21.27 -1.32 -18.73
N LYS A 505 21.00 -2.62 -18.86
CA LYS A 505 20.70 -3.49 -17.72
C LYS A 505 22.02 -4.04 -17.18
N GLY A 506 22.49 -3.48 -16.06
CA GLY A 506 23.80 -3.82 -15.51
C GLY A 506 23.88 -5.29 -15.08
N VAL A 507 24.76 -6.07 -15.73
CA VAL A 507 25.15 -7.39 -15.24
C VAL A 507 26.22 -7.21 -14.17
N LEU A 508 26.00 -7.80 -12.99
CA LEU A 508 26.97 -7.72 -11.90
C LEU A 508 28.25 -8.49 -12.27
N ALA A 509 29.39 -7.80 -12.30
CA ALA A 509 30.69 -8.43 -12.52
C ALA A 509 30.98 -9.47 -11.43
N GLU A 510 31.65 -10.56 -11.78
CA GLU A 510 31.87 -11.70 -10.87
C GLU A 510 32.59 -11.31 -9.58
N ALA A 511 33.59 -10.44 -9.65
CA ALA A 511 34.29 -9.93 -8.48
C ALA A 511 33.34 -9.14 -7.53
N THR A 512 32.37 -8.41 -8.07
CA THR A 512 31.38 -7.68 -7.28
C THR A 512 30.30 -8.62 -6.73
N ARG A 513 29.95 -9.68 -7.48
CA ARG A 513 29.05 -10.75 -7.00
C ARG A 513 29.63 -11.48 -5.80
N GLU A 514 30.91 -11.85 -5.82
CA GLU A 514 31.56 -12.49 -4.68
C GLU A 514 31.62 -11.57 -3.46
N LYS A 515 31.87 -10.27 -3.65
CA LYS A 515 31.76 -9.27 -2.55
C LYS A 515 30.36 -9.19 -1.97
N LEU A 516 29.32 -9.20 -2.82
CA LEU A 516 27.93 -9.17 -2.39
C LEU A 516 27.61 -10.41 -1.55
N VAL A 517 27.95 -11.60 -2.05
CA VAL A 517 27.73 -12.86 -1.35
C VAL A 517 28.50 -12.91 -0.02
N SER A 518 29.75 -12.43 0.02
CA SER A 518 30.53 -12.32 1.26
C SER A 518 29.82 -11.43 2.27
N ARG A 519 29.34 -10.26 1.83
CA ARG A 519 28.62 -9.34 2.72
C ARG A 519 27.32 -9.94 3.26
N LEU A 520 26.54 -10.62 2.42
CA LEU A 520 25.31 -11.28 2.88
C LEU A 520 25.59 -12.37 3.92
N ARG A 521 26.73 -13.06 3.83
CA ARG A 521 27.15 -14.04 4.86
C ARG A 521 27.51 -13.39 6.18
N GLU A 522 28.18 -12.24 6.15
CA GLU A 522 28.47 -11.48 7.38
C GLU A 522 27.18 -11.07 8.09
N VAL A 523 26.23 -10.49 7.34
CA VAL A 523 24.92 -10.11 7.90
C VAL A 523 24.17 -11.34 8.41
N ARG A 524 24.26 -12.48 7.70
CA ARG A 524 23.67 -13.75 8.15
C ARG A 524 24.32 -14.27 9.45
N GLN A 525 25.61 -14.08 9.64
CA GLN A 525 26.28 -14.43 10.89
C GLN A 525 25.81 -13.50 12.03
N GLU A 526 25.66 -12.20 11.77
CA GLU A 526 25.07 -11.24 12.71
C GLU A 526 23.67 -11.68 13.16
N THR A 527 22.77 -12.03 12.23
CA THR A 527 21.40 -12.46 12.59
C THR A 527 21.38 -13.76 13.39
N GLY A 528 22.23 -14.73 13.06
CA GLY A 528 22.37 -15.95 13.86
C GLY A 528 22.90 -15.67 15.27
N ARG A 529 23.81 -14.71 15.43
CA ARG A 529 24.27 -14.27 16.74
C ARG A 529 23.14 -13.57 17.54
N ILE A 530 22.35 -12.73 16.90
CA ILE A 530 21.19 -12.07 17.52
C ILE A 530 20.18 -13.09 18.02
N GLU A 531 19.88 -14.14 17.24
CA GLU A 531 18.98 -15.23 17.65
C GLU A 531 19.46 -15.87 18.97
N VAL A 532 20.71 -16.34 18.99
CA VAL A 532 21.29 -17.01 20.18
C VAL A 532 21.33 -16.10 21.39
N LEU A 533 21.79 -14.85 21.24
CA LEU A 533 21.86 -13.88 22.33
C LEU A 533 20.47 -13.51 22.87
N SER A 534 19.47 -13.44 21.99
CA SER A 534 18.09 -13.15 22.38
C SER A 534 17.47 -14.32 23.14
N ASP A 535 17.70 -15.57 22.73
CA ASP A 535 17.24 -16.76 23.48
C ASP A 535 17.88 -16.83 24.88
N GLN A 536 19.18 -16.54 24.97
CA GLN A 536 19.89 -16.43 26.25
C GLN A 536 19.31 -15.32 27.13
N THR A 537 19.04 -14.15 26.54
CA THR A 537 18.44 -13.00 27.24
C THR A 537 17.04 -13.34 27.75
N ALA A 538 16.22 -14.04 26.96
CA ALA A 538 14.89 -14.47 27.39
C ALA A 538 14.97 -15.41 28.60
N ALA A 539 15.89 -16.37 28.60
CA ALA A 539 16.12 -17.27 29.73
C ALA A 539 16.60 -16.52 31.00
N LEU A 540 17.44 -15.49 30.84
CA LEU A 540 17.84 -14.62 31.95
C LEU A 540 16.66 -13.80 32.49
N LEU A 541 15.80 -13.26 31.62
CA LEU A 541 14.61 -12.51 32.05
C LEU A 541 13.57 -13.40 32.74
N ASP A 542 13.41 -14.66 32.28
CA ASP A 542 12.60 -15.66 32.99
C ASP A 542 13.13 -15.89 34.41
N ARG A 543 14.44 -16.05 34.57
CA ARG A 543 15.08 -16.16 35.90
C ARG A 543 14.94 -14.89 36.72
N LEU A 544 15.11 -13.71 36.10
CA LEU A 544 14.95 -12.42 36.76
C LEU A 544 13.55 -12.31 37.38
N SER A 545 12.52 -12.73 36.66
CA SER A 545 11.13 -12.67 37.13
C SER A 545 10.88 -13.42 38.44
N GLN A 546 11.70 -14.44 38.73
CA GLN A 546 11.60 -15.28 39.94
C GLN A 546 12.35 -14.71 41.15
N VAL A 547 13.25 -13.74 40.95
CA VAL A 547 14.14 -13.20 42.00
C VAL A 547 14.07 -11.67 42.12
N LEU A 548 13.00 -11.05 41.60
CA LEU A 548 12.79 -9.60 41.63
C LEU A 548 12.72 -9.00 43.05
N ASP A 549 12.36 -9.82 44.02
CA ASP A 549 12.34 -9.51 45.45
C ASP A 549 13.71 -9.65 46.14
N GLU A 550 14.74 -10.11 45.42
CA GLU A 550 16.12 -10.27 45.90
C GLU A 550 17.09 -9.30 45.18
N PRO A 551 17.29 -8.06 45.68
CA PRO A 551 17.98 -6.99 44.94
C PRO A 551 19.39 -7.36 44.44
N ARG A 552 20.18 -8.08 45.23
CA ARG A 552 21.54 -8.50 44.85
C ARG A 552 21.54 -9.48 43.67
N LYS A 553 20.62 -10.45 43.67
CA LYS A 553 20.50 -11.43 42.58
C LYS A 553 19.90 -10.80 41.34
N ALA A 554 18.85 -9.99 41.50
CA ALA A 554 18.23 -9.25 40.41
C ALA A 554 19.22 -8.33 39.69
N ASN A 555 19.98 -7.52 40.43
CA ASN A 555 20.97 -6.60 39.84
C ASN A 555 22.08 -7.33 39.06
N LYS A 556 22.51 -8.51 39.53
CA LYS A 556 23.47 -9.34 38.80
C LYS A 556 22.91 -9.77 37.44
N ILE A 557 21.69 -10.30 37.42
CA ILE A 557 21.04 -10.74 36.17
C ILE A 557 20.81 -9.56 35.22
N ILE A 558 20.42 -8.40 35.74
CA ILE A 558 20.25 -7.18 34.92
C ILE A 558 21.57 -6.78 34.25
N GLY A 559 22.71 -6.89 34.95
CA GLY A 559 24.03 -6.67 34.37
C GLY A 559 24.31 -7.62 33.20
N GLU A 560 24.08 -8.93 33.40
CA GLU A 560 24.23 -9.95 32.34
C GLU A 560 23.33 -9.66 31.13
N VAL A 561 22.07 -9.24 31.36
CA VAL A 561 21.13 -8.83 30.29
C VAL A 561 21.66 -7.62 29.51
N TYR A 562 22.25 -6.62 30.18
CA TYR A 562 22.83 -5.47 29.49
C TYR A 562 24.05 -5.82 28.66
N GLU A 563 24.91 -6.73 29.14
CA GLU A 563 26.04 -7.23 28.35
C GLU A 563 25.60 -7.94 27.07
N LEU A 564 24.56 -8.78 27.15
CA LEU A 564 23.99 -9.43 25.96
C LEU A 564 23.34 -8.42 25.01
N ARG A 565 22.60 -7.45 25.56
CA ARG A 565 21.98 -6.35 24.77
C ARG A 565 23.03 -5.58 23.99
N ASP A 566 24.15 -5.23 24.61
CA ASP A 566 25.22 -4.45 23.95
C ASP A 566 25.88 -5.26 22.82
N GLN A 567 26.01 -6.58 22.98
CA GLN A 567 26.46 -7.47 21.89
C GLN A 567 25.44 -7.57 20.75
N VAL A 568 24.13 -7.57 21.05
CA VAL A 568 23.07 -7.49 20.01
C VAL A 568 23.16 -6.16 19.26
N HIS A 569 23.37 -5.04 19.95
CA HIS A 569 23.54 -3.73 19.33
C HIS A 569 24.79 -3.63 18.46
N ALA A 570 25.85 -4.39 18.77
CA ALA A 570 27.04 -4.48 17.92
C ALA A 570 26.77 -5.17 16.56
N CYS A 571 25.70 -5.96 16.45
CA CYS A 571 25.26 -6.61 15.21
C CYS A 571 24.38 -5.64 14.38
N ALA A 572 24.90 -4.46 14.05
CA ALA A 572 24.09 -3.33 13.60
C ALA A 572 23.26 -3.61 12.34
N ALA A 573 23.83 -4.25 11.32
CA ALA A 573 23.12 -4.53 10.06
C ALA A 573 22.08 -5.63 10.25
N GLY A 574 22.46 -6.73 10.92
CA GLY A 574 21.54 -7.80 11.29
C GLY A 574 20.37 -7.29 12.12
N LEU A 575 20.65 -6.44 13.13
CA LEU A 575 19.63 -5.89 14.02
C LEU A 575 18.64 -4.99 13.28
N ALA A 576 19.10 -4.18 12.32
CA ALA A 576 18.22 -3.36 11.49
C ALA A 576 17.23 -4.21 10.70
N LEU A 577 17.68 -5.32 10.09
CA LEU A 577 16.81 -6.24 9.37
C LEU A 577 15.80 -6.94 10.29
N VAL A 578 16.27 -7.38 11.46
CA VAL A 578 15.42 -8.06 12.47
C VAL A 578 14.34 -7.13 12.99
N GLN A 579 14.69 -5.88 13.31
CA GLN A 579 13.71 -4.88 13.73
C GLN A 579 12.71 -4.53 12.60
N PHE A 580 13.18 -4.48 11.35
CA PHE A 580 12.31 -4.25 10.20
C PHE A 580 11.27 -5.37 10.04
N VAL A 581 11.63 -6.64 10.26
CA VAL A 581 10.67 -7.75 10.23
C VAL A 581 9.76 -7.76 11.47
N ASN A 582 10.30 -7.43 12.65
CA ASN A 582 9.58 -7.50 13.93
C ASN A 582 8.64 -6.29 14.21
N GLN A 583 7.93 -5.78 13.20
CA GLN A 583 7.01 -4.64 13.38
C GLN A 583 5.83 -4.98 14.31
N THR A 584 5.30 -6.20 14.22
CA THR A 584 4.23 -6.69 15.10
C THR A 584 4.68 -6.75 16.55
N GLY A 585 5.91 -7.22 16.80
CA GLY A 585 6.45 -7.24 18.14
C GLY A 585 6.66 -5.84 18.70
N ALA A 586 7.14 -4.90 17.88
CA ALA A 586 7.29 -3.50 18.26
C ALA A 586 5.96 -2.85 18.64
N LEU A 587 4.89 -3.06 17.85
CA LEU A 587 3.56 -2.53 18.16
C LEU A 587 2.99 -3.10 19.46
N ASN A 588 3.14 -4.41 19.68
CA ASN A 588 2.67 -5.07 20.88
C ASN A 588 3.46 -4.66 22.12
N ARG A 589 4.78 -4.46 22.00
CA ARG A 589 5.60 -3.87 23.05
C ARG A 589 5.10 -2.47 23.40
N PHE A 590 4.89 -1.63 22.40
CA PHE A 590 4.37 -0.26 22.60
C PHE A 590 3.01 -0.26 23.31
N LYS A 591 2.10 -1.18 22.92
CA LYS A 591 0.81 -1.38 23.60
C LYS A 591 0.98 -1.75 25.08
N ALA A 592 1.91 -2.66 25.39
CA ALA A 592 2.19 -3.07 26.77
C ALA A 592 2.83 -1.93 27.59
N ASP A 593 3.75 -1.17 27.01
CA ASP A 593 4.39 0.00 27.65
C ASP A 593 3.35 1.04 28.05
N ARG A 594 2.43 1.33 27.13
CA ARG A 594 1.30 2.22 27.38
C ARG A 594 0.40 1.72 28.51
N ALA A 595 0.07 0.44 28.54
CA ALA A 595 -0.75 -0.13 29.61
C ALA A 595 -0.08 0.00 30.98
N ILE A 596 1.24 -0.20 31.06
CA ILE A 596 2.01 -0.03 32.31
C ILE A 596 2.05 1.44 32.74
N GLU A 597 2.20 2.37 31.79
CA GLU A 597 2.32 3.81 32.10
C GLU A 597 1.00 4.41 32.60
N LEU A 598 -0.14 3.96 32.08
CA LEU A 598 -1.47 4.47 32.46
C LEU A 598 -1.98 3.94 33.81
N GLU A 599 -1.33 2.94 34.40
CA GLU A 599 -1.81 2.30 35.64
C GLU A 599 -1.14 2.91 36.89
N ASP A 600 -1.80 3.94 37.45
CA ASP A 600 -1.29 4.71 38.60
C ASP A 600 -1.33 3.94 39.95
N GLY A 601 -2.05 2.82 40.03
CA GLY A 601 -2.29 2.06 41.27
C GLY A 601 -1.31 0.92 41.57
N LEU A 602 -0.36 0.60 40.68
CA LEU A 602 0.59 -0.51 40.89
C LEU A 602 1.77 -0.09 41.78
N SER A 603 2.19 -0.98 42.67
CA SER A 603 3.46 -0.85 43.37
C SER A 603 4.64 -0.90 42.39
N GLU A 604 5.79 -0.32 42.76
CA GLU A 604 6.97 -0.35 41.90
C GLU A 604 7.45 -1.77 41.58
N LEU A 605 7.28 -2.72 42.50
CA LEU A 605 7.60 -4.13 42.28
C LEU A 605 6.66 -4.77 41.24
N GLU A 606 5.36 -4.46 41.26
CA GLU A 606 4.42 -4.95 40.26
C GLU A 606 4.68 -4.36 38.89
N LYS A 607 4.99 -3.06 38.81
CA LYS A 607 5.43 -2.41 37.57
C LYS A 607 6.71 -3.06 37.03
N GLN A 608 7.67 -3.37 37.90
CA GLN A 608 8.87 -4.12 37.52
C GLN A 608 8.56 -5.52 36.99
N LYS A 609 7.70 -6.29 37.66
CA LYS A 609 7.26 -7.62 37.18
C LYS A 609 6.65 -7.56 35.79
N ARG A 610 5.75 -6.60 35.54
CA ARG A 610 5.13 -6.41 34.23
C ARG A 610 6.14 -5.98 33.16
N ARG A 611 7.08 -5.09 33.51
CA ARG A 611 8.19 -4.69 32.63
C ARG A 611 9.03 -5.88 32.20
N VAL A 612 9.45 -6.74 33.14
CA VAL A 612 10.22 -7.96 32.85
C VAL A 612 9.42 -8.91 31.95
N ALA A 613 8.15 -9.20 32.27
CA ALA A 613 7.32 -10.07 31.44
C ALA A 613 7.19 -9.56 29.99
N ARG A 614 6.94 -8.25 29.83
CA ARG A 614 6.87 -7.58 28.52
C ARG A 614 8.20 -7.64 27.78
N ASP A 615 9.33 -7.46 28.46
CA ASP A 615 10.67 -7.56 27.85
C ASP A 615 10.97 -9.00 27.42
N THR A 616 10.61 -10.01 28.22
CA THR A 616 10.75 -11.42 27.87
C THR A 616 10.02 -11.75 26.57
N THR A 617 8.74 -11.36 26.47
CA THR A 617 7.95 -11.57 25.23
C THR A 617 8.58 -10.87 24.04
N ASN A 618 9.00 -9.61 24.20
CA ASN A 618 9.61 -8.84 23.12
C ASN A 618 10.93 -9.47 22.62
N VAL A 619 11.79 -9.94 23.53
CA VAL A 619 13.07 -10.57 23.19
C VAL A 619 12.85 -11.90 22.47
N ARG A 620 11.84 -12.70 22.85
CA ARG A 620 11.49 -13.92 22.11
C ARG A 620 11.05 -13.64 20.67
N TRP A 621 10.28 -12.58 20.44
CA TRP A 621 9.95 -12.16 19.07
C TRP A 621 11.16 -11.67 18.27
N ILE A 622 12.13 -11.02 18.93
CA ILE A 622 13.40 -10.66 18.28
C ILE A 622 14.15 -11.93 17.83
N ALA A 623 14.21 -12.97 18.67
CA ALA A 623 14.84 -14.25 18.31
C ALA A 623 14.14 -14.93 17.12
N GLU A 624 12.81 -14.99 17.12
CA GLU A 624 12.02 -15.54 16.02
C GLU A 624 12.24 -14.77 14.70
N ALA A 625 12.19 -13.43 14.76
CA ALA A 625 12.47 -12.59 13.61
C ALA A 625 13.92 -12.77 13.10
N ALA A 626 14.91 -12.90 14.00
CA ALA A 626 16.31 -13.16 13.65
C ALA A 626 16.49 -14.46 12.88
N ARG A 627 15.80 -15.53 13.30
CA ARG A 627 15.77 -16.81 12.60
C ARG A 627 15.20 -16.65 11.18
N HIS A 628 14.04 -16.01 11.06
CA HIS A 628 13.38 -15.81 9.77
C HIS A 628 14.24 -14.98 8.80
N VAL A 629 14.86 -13.89 9.28
CA VAL A 629 15.81 -13.10 8.47
C VAL A 629 17.00 -13.96 8.04
N GLY A 630 17.53 -14.81 8.94
CA GLY A 630 18.59 -15.75 8.62
C GLY A 630 18.25 -16.67 7.45
N GLU A 631 17.06 -17.27 7.46
CA GLU A 631 16.56 -18.13 6.39
C GLU A 631 16.44 -17.37 5.05
N LEU A 632 15.95 -16.13 5.08
CA LEU A 632 15.85 -15.28 3.88
C LEU A 632 17.24 -14.95 3.31
N LEU A 633 18.22 -14.67 4.16
CA LEU A 633 19.60 -14.39 3.73
C LEU A 633 20.25 -15.64 3.14
N ASP A 634 20.04 -16.83 3.72
CA ASP A 634 20.54 -18.10 3.18
C ASP A 634 20.00 -18.34 1.77
N ARG A 635 18.71 -18.07 1.55
CA ARG A 635 18.08 -18.11 0.21
C ARG A 635 18.62 -17.05 -0.74
N GLY A 636 18.88 -15.84 -0.25
CA GLY A 636 19.51 -14.79 -1.03
C GLY A 636 20.90 -15.18 -1.51
N ILE A 637 21.72 -15.75 -0.62
CA ILE A 637 23.06 -16.24 -0.93
C ILE A 637 23.00 -17.34 -2.02
N GLU A 638 22.05 -18.27 -1.92
CA GLU A 638 21.81 -19.31 -2.94
C GLU A 638 21.45 -18.67 -4.30
N ALA A 639 20.51 -17.73 -4.31
CA ALA A 639 20.06 -17.05 -5.53
C ALA A 639 21.20 -16.27 -6.22
N HIS A 640 22.00 -15.53 -5.45
CA HIS A 640 23.12 -14.74 -6.00
C HIS A 640 24.28 -15.59 -6.51
N ARG A 641 24.29 -16.89 -6.20
CA ARG A 641 25.21 -17.92 -6.73
C ARG A 641 24.67 -18.68 -7.95
N GLY A 642 23.59 -18.18 -8.56
CA GLY A 642 22.95 -18.79 -9.72
C GLY A 642 21.74 -19.68 -9.40
N GLY A 643 21.33 -19.73 -8.12
CA GLY A 643 20.05 -20.32 -7.73
C GLY A 643 18.85 -19.50 -8.22
N THR A 644 17.65 -20.08 -8.12
CA THR A 644 16.41 -19.39 -8.51
C THR A 644 16.00 -18.35 -7.47
N LYS A 645 15.67 -17.13 -7.91
CA LYS A 645 15.14 -16.08 -7.02
C LYS A 645 13.76 -16.45 -6.48
N LEU A 646 13.51 -16.08 -5.22
CA LEU A 646 12.20 -16.24 -4.59
C LEU A 646 11.27 -15.07 -4.96
N THR A 647 10.39 -15.30 -5.93
CA THR A 647 9.41 -14.30 -6.40
C THR A 647 8.03 -14.44 -5.77
N ARG A 648 7.79 -15.54 -5.04
CA ARG A 648 6.52 -15.84 -4.38
C ARG A 648 6.77 -16.56 -3.06
N GLU A 649 5.85 -16.38 -2.12
CA GLU A 649 5.81 -17.26 -0.96
C GLU A 649 5.50 -18.68 -1.44
N ARG A 650 6.24 -19.67 -0.94
CA ARG A 650 5.72 -21.04 -0.99
C ARG A 650 4.49 -21.01 -0.09
N ALA A 651 3.32 -21.33 -0.63
CA ALA A 651 2.18 -21.64 0.21
C ALA A 651 2.68 -22.56 1.33
N ALA A 652 2.40 -22.21 2.59
CA ALA A 652 2.77 -23.03 3.75
C ALA A 652 2.52 -24.47 3.37
N GLY A 653 3.59 -25.27 3.39
CA GLY A 653 3.60 -26.56 2.75
C GLY A 653 2.36 -27.32 3.16
N VAL A 654 1.41 -27.45 2.23
CA VAL A 654 0.76 -28.73 2.13
C VAL A 654 1.92 -29.62 1.74
N GLU A 655 2.52 -30.27 2.74
CA GLU A 655 3.17 -31.55 2.49
C GLU A 655 2.08 -32.41 1.88
N VAL A 656 1.91 -32.27 0.57
CA VAL A 656 1.36 -33.34 -0.21
C VAL A 656 2.48 -34.35 -0.15
N THR A 657 2.39 -35.25 0.83
CA THR A 657 2.93 -36.59 0.72
C THR A 657 2.33 -37.16 -0.56
N ARG A 658 2.93 -36.82 -1.70
CA ARG A 658 2.55 -37.41 -2.96
C ARG A 658 3.07 -38.83 -2.88
N GLU A 659 2.18 -39.75 -2.49
CA GLU A 659 2.24 -41.10 -3.02
C GLU A 659 2.53 -41.02 -4.52
N ALA A 660 3.23 -42.00 -5.07
CA ALA A 660 3.57 -42.03 -6.49
C ALA A 660 2.28 -41.92 -7.33
N VAL A 661 1.95 -40.69 -7.76
CA VAL A 661 0.78 -40.44 -8.58
C VAL A 661 1.11 -40.94 -9.97
N ARG A 662 0.37 -41.93 -10.47
CA ARG A 662 0.47 -42.33 -11.88
C ARG A 662 -0.05 -41.19 -12.74
N VAL A 663 0.78 -40.68 -13.64
CA VAL A 663 0.43 -39.59 -14.55
C VAL A 663 0.19 -40.16 -15.94
N VAL A 664 -1.05 -40.10 -16.41
CA VAL A 664 -1.41 -40.52 -17.78
C VAL A 664 -1.71 -39.29 -18.64
N ALA A 665 -1.33 -39.35 -19.92
CA ALA A 665 -1.74 -38.35 -20.90
C ALA A 665 -3.11 -38.72 -21.47
N HIS A 666 -4.08 -37.82 -21.39
CA HIS A 666 -5.41 -38.03 -21.99
C HIS A 666 -5.55 -37.21 -23.28
N VAL A 667 -5.84 -37.88 -24.40
CA VAL A 667 -6.00 -37.27 -25.72
C VAL A 667 -7.40 -37.57 -26.25
N HIS A 668 -8.21 -36.53 -26.45
CA HIS A 668 -9.50 -36.67 -27.11
C HIS A 668 -9.33 -36.57 -28.63
N VAL A 669 -9.95 -37.48 -29.38
CA VAL A 669 -9.83 -37.58 -30.83
C VAL A 669 -11.19 -37.68 -31.49
N ASP A 670 -11.45 -36.74 -32.40
CA ASP A 670 -12.47 -36.87 -33.45
C ASP A 670 -11.76 -37.17 -34.77
N ALA A 671 -12.07 -38.33 -35.36
CA ALA A 671 -11.48 -38.81 -36.61
C ALA A 671 -12.05 -38.10 -37.85
N ALA A 672 -13.21 -37.44 -37.73
CA ALA A 672 -13.96 -36.83 -38.82
C ALA A 672 -14.00 -35.30 -38.75
N ARG A 673 -13.72 -34.68 -37.58
CA ARG A 673 -13.78 -33.23 -37.39
C ARG A 673 -12.53 -32.66 -36.69
N GLY A 674 -12.26 -31.38 -36.96
CA GLY A 674 -11.21 -30.60 -36.28
C GLY A 674 -11.71 -29.91 -35.01
N GLY A 675 -10.81 -29.26 -34.28
CA GLY A 675 -11.16 -28.49 -33.07
C GLY A 675 -12.13 -27.32 -33.30
N LEU A 676 -12.36 -26.95 -34.57
CA LEU A 676 -13.35 -25.95 -34.99
C LEU A 676 -14.69 -26.57 -35.45
N GLY A 677 -14.88 -27.89 -35.29
CA GLY A 677 -16.07 -28.60 -35.75
C GLY A 677 -16.14 -28.83 -37.26
N THR A 678 -15.15 -28.38 -38.04
CA THR A 678 -15.07 -28.56 -39.49
C THR A 678 -14.67 -29.98 -39.85
N ALA A 679 -15.27 -30.54 -40.91
CA ALA A 679 -14.90 -31.85 -41.42
C ALA A 679 -13.41 -31.89 -41.83
N ARG A 680 -12.70 -32.95 -41.44
CA ARG A 680 -11.31 -33.21 -41.84
C ARG A 680 -11.03 -34.71 -41.84
N ASP A 681 -10.02 -35.12 -42.59
CA ASP A 681 -9.46 -36.47 -42.48
C ASP A 681 -8.23 -36.46 -41.55
N LEU A 682 -8.34 -37.07 -40.37
CA LEU A 682 -7.23 -37.19 -39.44
C LEU A 682 -6.14 -38.16 -39.93
N ALA A 683 -6.42 -39.05 -40.89
CA ALA A 683 -5.42 -39.95 -41.45
C ALA A 683 -4.42 -39.24 -42.38
N MET A 684 -4.73 -38.02 -42.83
CA MET A 684 -3.90 -37.27 -43.76
C MET A 684 -2.52 -36.96 -43.15
N PRO A 685 -1.41 -37.29 -43.85
CA PRO A 685 -0.07 -36.96 -43.40
C PRO A 685 0.14 -35.44 -43.34
N ILE A 686 0.86 -34.98 -42.32
CA ILE A 686 1.22 -33.55 -42.15
C ILE A 686 2.71 -33.35 -42.35
N ALA A 687 3.55 -34.13 -41.68
CA ALA A 687 5.00 -33.98 -41.76
C ALA A 687 5.70 -35.32 -41.57
N GLY A 688 6.75 -35.58 -42.37
CA GLY A 688 7.54 -36.81 -42.29
C GLY A 688 6.73 -38.09 -42.51
N GLY A 689 5.67 -38.03 -43.35
CA GLY A 689 4.78 -39.15 -43.62
C GLY A 689 3.81 -39.52 -42.48
N LYS A 690 3.82 -38.78 -41.37
CA LYS A 690 2.96 -39.02 -40.20
C LYS A 690 1.79 -38.04 -40.16
N ASN A 691 0.64 -38.52 -39.69
CA ASN A 691 -0.53 -37.68 -39.42
C ASN A 691 -0.45 -36.98 -38.05
N ALA A 692 -1.39 -36.08 -37.77
CA ALA A 692 -1.40 -35.29 -36.52
C ALA A 692 -1.41 -36.16 -35.25
N LEU A 693 -2.18 -37.25 -35.26
CA LEU A 693 -2.29 -38.15 -34.10
C LEU A 693 -0.99 -38.90 -33.87
N GLN A 694 -0.40 -39.45 -34.94
CA GLN A 694 0.89 -40.14 -34.90
C GLN A 694 2.02 -39.23 -34.39
N LEU A 695 2.08 -37.97 -34.86
CA LEU A 695 3.08 -37.00 -34.38
C LEU A 695 2.89 -36.67 -32.89
N THR A 696 1.64 -36.56 -32.44
CA THR A 696 1.30 -36.32 -31.03
C THR A 696 1.74 -37.48 -30.15
N LEU A 697 1.43 -38.71 -30.56
CA LEU A 697 1.78 -39.92 -29.83
C LEU A 697 3.30 -40.15 -29.78
N ALA A 698 3.99 -39.94 -30.91
CA ALA A 698 5.45 -40.00 -30.97
C ALA A 698 6.11 -38.98 -30.01
N ARG A 699 5.50 -37.80 -29.82
CA ARG A 699 5.98 -36.81 -28.85
C ARG A 699 5.72 -37.22 -27.42
N LEU A 700 4.52 -37.74 -27.12
CA LEU A 700 4.16 -38.23 -25.78
C LEU A 700 5.03 -39.41 -25.35
N ALA A 701 5.35 -40.32 -26.27
CA ALA A 701 6.22 -41.47 -26.03
C ALA A 701 7.66 -41.09 -25.59
N ARG A 702 8.11 -39.84 -25.85
CA ARG A 702 9.41 -39.35 -25.38
C ARG A 702 9.40 -38.92 -23.92
N SER A 703 8.22 -38.81 -23.30
CA SER A 703 8.10 -38.42 -21.89
C SER A 703 8.44 -39.60 -20.98
N ARG A 704 9.48 -39.45 -20.15
CA ARG A 704 9.93 -40.47 -19.18
C ARG A 704 9.11 -40.51 -17.89
N ARG A 705 8.14 -39.60 -17.74
CA ARG A 705 7.33 -39.42 -16.52
C ARG A 705 5.85 -39.73 -16.72
N LEU A 706 5.46 -40.21 -17.90
CA LEU A 706 4.09 -40.67 -18.17
C LEU A 706 4.01 -42.17 -17.95
N ASP A 707 3.00 -42.61 -17.20
CA ASP A 707 2.66 -44.02 -16.99
C ASP A 707 1.86 -44.60 -18.16
N GLY A 708 1.30 -43.75 -19.03
CA GLY A 708 0.58 -44.19 -20.21
C GLY A 708 -0.12 -43.06 -20.96
N VAL A 709 -0.77 -43.43 -22.07
CA VAL A 709 -1.61 -42.54 -22.88
C VAL A 709 -3.01 -43.15 -22.99
N VAL A 710 -4.05 -42.38 -22.70
CA VAL A 710 -5.45 -42.76 -22.92
C VAL A 710 -6.01 -41.89 -24.04
N ILE A 711 -6.60 -42.52 -25.04
CA ILE A 711 -7.22 -41.86 -26.19
C ILE A 711 -8.72 -42.08 -26.12
N THR A 712 -9.51 -41.01 -26.04
CA THR A 712 -10.97 -41.08 -26.11
C THR A 712 -11.48 -40.70 -27.49
N SER A 713 -12.40 -41.49 -28.04
CA SER A 713 -12.99 -41.24 -29.37
C SER A 713 -14.39 -41.83 -29.49
N ASP A 714 -15.20 -41.31 -30.41
CA ASP A 714 -16.46 -41.93 -30.83
C ASP A 714 -16.28 -43.30 -31.45
N ASP A 715 -15.17 -43.46 -32.16
CA ASP A 715 -14.79 -44.65 -32.91
C ASP A 715 -13.34 -45.03 -32.52
N PRO A 716 -13.18 -45.73 -31.39
CA PRO A 716 -11.86 -46.15 -30.91
C PRO A 716 -11.11 -47.02 -31.91
N ASP A 717 -11.80 -47.85 -32.68
CA ASP A 717 -11.18 -48.78 -33.63
C ASP A 717 -10.62 -48.05 -34.85
N ARG A 718 -11.39 -47.13 -35.43
CA ARG A 718 -10.88 -46.24 -36.49
C ARG A 718 -9.72 -45.38 -35.99
N THR A 719 -9.81 -44.87 -34.77
CA THR A 719 -8.77 -44.03 -34.18
C THR A 719 -7.48 -44.83 -33.95
N ARG A 720 -7.59 -46.09 -33.53
CA ARG A 720 -6.46 -47.02 -33.39
C ARG A 720 -5.79 -47.30 -34.73
N ALA A 721 -6.57 -47.52 -35.78
CA ALA A 721 -6.04 -47.70 -37.14
C ALA A 721 -5.25 -46.47 -37.62
N ILE A 722 -5.77 -45.26 -37.36
CA ILE A 722 -5.11 -43.99 -37.71
C ILE A 722 -3.81 -43.77 -36.91
N ALA A 723 -3.80 -44.16 -35.63
CA ALA A 723 -2.63 -44.04 -34.77
C ALA A 723 -1.48 -44.97 -35.20
N GLY A 724 -1.78 -46.13 -35.80
CA GLY A 724 -0.76 -47.08 -36.27
C GLY A 724 0.19 -47.53 -35.16
N SER A 725 1.46 -47.77 -35.50
CA SER A 725 2.49 -48.22 -34.55
C SER A 725 2.77 -47.23 -33.41
N GLU A 726 2.54 -45.92 -33.64
CA GLU A 726 2.71 -44.89 -32.60
C GLU A 726 1.67 -45.02 -31.47
N GLY A 727 0.55 -45.71 -31.73
CA GLY A 727 -0.51 -45.95 -30.75
C GLY A 727 -0.37 -47.23 -29.92
N GLN A 728 0.70 -48.01 -30.10
CA GLN A 728 0.83 -49.34 -29.46
C GLN A 728 0.77 -49.31 -27.92
N ASN A 729 1.20 -48.20 -27.31
CA ASN A 729 1.21 -48.00 -25.86
C ASN A 729 0.05 -47.11 -25.37
N ALA A 730 -0.96 -46.87 -26.22
CA ALA A 730 -2.12 -46.08 -25.88
C ALA A 730 -3.36 -46.97 -25.64
N THR A 731 -4.13 -46.64 -24.59
CA THR A 731 -5.44 -47.25 -24.32
C THR A 731 -6.51 -46.46 -25.05
N PHE A 732 -7.29 -47.09 -25.92
CA PHE A 732 -8.37 -46.44 -26.68
C PHE A 732 -9.72 -46.73 -26.02
N VAL A 733 -10.46 -45.68 -25.68
CA VAL A 733 -11.71 -45.74 -24.93
C VAL A 733 -12.81 -45.02 -25.70
N LYS A 734 -14.03 -45.56 -25.67
CA LYS A 734 -15.19 -44.90 -26.29
C LYS A 734 -15.60 -43.69 -25.45
N ALA A 735 -15.76 -42.54 -26.08
CA ALA A 735 -16.29 -41.35 -25.42
C ALA A 735 -17.79 -41.53 -25.13
N SER A 736 -18.21 -41.45 -23.86
CA SER A 736 -19.61 -41.52 -23.42
C SER A 736 -19.91 -40.51 -22.31
N GLY A 737 -21.14 -39.98 -22.28
CA GLY A 737 -21.60 -39.05 -21.25
C GLY A 737 -22.98 -38.43 -21.60
N PRO A 738 -23.91 -38.29 -20.64
CA PRO A 738 -25.27 -37.79 -20.88
C PRO A 738 -25.31 -36.31 -21.31
N ALA A 739 -24.33 -35.51 -20.89
CA ALA A 739 -24.27 -34.07 -21.17
C ALA A 739 -23.52 -33.69 -22.46
N ARG A 740 -22.94 -34.68 -23.15
CA ARG A 740 -22.05 -34.46 -24.30
C ARG A 740 -22.62 -33.57 -25.39
N ARG A 741 -23.90 -33.76 -25.73
CA ARG A 741 -24.56 -32.97 -26.78
C ARG A 741 -24.71 -31.50 -26.38
N LEU A 742 -24.91 -31.22 -25.09
CA LEU A 742 -24.99 -29.84 -24.58
C LEU A 742 -23.62 -29.17 -24.63
N VAL A 743 -22.57 -29.89 -24.25
CA VAL A 743 -21.17 -29.43 -24.35
C VAL A 743 -20.79 -29.13 -25.81
N GLU A 744 -21.15 -30.01 -26.75
CA GLU A 744 -20.90 -29.82 -28.19
C GLU A 744 -21.59 -28.56 -28.73
N VAL A 745 -22.88 -28.35 -28.40
CA VAL A 745 -23.63 -27.16 -28.84
C VAL A 745 -23.06 -25.88 -28.24
N ALA A 746 -22.70 -25.90 -26.95
CA ALA A 746 -22.09 -24.75 -26.28
C ALA A 746 -20.72 -24.38 -26.90
N ARG A 747 -19.89 -25.38 -27.21
CA ARG A 747 -18.60 -25.15 -27.89
C ARG A 747 -18.75 -24.66 -29.32
N LEU A 748 -19.73 -25.15 -30.07
CA LEU A 748 -20.01 -24.70 -31.44
C LEU A 748 -20.48 -23.24 -31.51
N THR A 749 -21.14 -22.75 -30.46
CA THR A 749 -21.64 -21.36 -30.38
C THR A 749 -20.61 -20.40 -29.78
N ALA A 750 -19.63 -20.90 -29.02
CA ALA A 750 -18.56 -20.10 -28.45
C ALA A 750 -17.37 -19.94 -29.41
N ARG A 751 -17.30 -18.81 -30.12
CA ARG A 751 -16.25 -18.54 -31.14
C ARG A 751 -14.80 -18.51 -30.62
N ARG A 752 -14.58 -18.43 -29.29
CA ARG A 752 -13.24 -18.22 -28.68
C ARG A 752 -13.03 -18.93 -27.34
N SER A 753 -13.70 -20.04 -27.06
CA SER A 753 -13.53 -20.72 -25.77
C SER A 753 -12.38 -21.73 -25.80
N TRP A 754 -11.27 -21.43 -25.12
CA TRP A 754 -10.33 -22.46 -24.67
C TRP A 754 -10.03 -22.31 -23.16
N ARG A 755 -10.41 -23.33 -22.39
CA ARG A 755 -9.68 -23.73 -21.19
C ARG A 755 -9.60 -25.25 -21.15
N GLY A 756 -8.40 -25.78 -20.96
CA GLY A 756 -8.17 -27.13 -20.46
C GLY A 756 -7.93 -27.04 -18.95
N GLY A 757 -8.98 -27.28 -18.16
CA GLY A 757 -8.93 -27.53 -16.73
C GLY A 757 -8.36 -28.91 -16.42
N LEU A 758 -8.56 -29.38 -15.18
CA LEU A 758 -8.18 -30.73 -14.76
C LEU A 758 -8.69 -31.75 -15.79
N GLY A 759 -7.78 -32.54 -16.38
CA GLY A 759 -8.14 -33.57 -17.36
C GLY A 759 -8.54 -33.07 -18.76
N ASN A 760 -8.21 -31.83 -19.16
CA ASN A 760 -8.65 -31.17 -20.40
C ASN A 760 -10.15 -30.81 -20.45
N ALA A 761 -10.83 -30.71 -19.29
CA ALA A 761 -12.20 -30.21 -19.22
C ALA A 761 -12.25 -28.71 -19.57
N SER A 762 -13.20 -28.29 -20.41
CA SER A 762 -13.54 -26.88 -20.60
C SER A 762 -14.57 -26.44 -19.56
N VAL A 763 -14.78 -25.12 -19.46
CA VAL A 763 -15.85 -24.56 -18.61
C VAL A 763 -17.22 -25.16 -18.93
N PHE A 764 -17.46 -25.59 -20.17
CA PHE A 764 -18.70 -26.27 -20.55
C PHE A 764 -18.79 -27.68 -19.97
N ASP A 765 -17.68 -28.41 -19.88
CA ASP A 765 -17.68 -29.74 -19.27
C ASP A 765 -17.95 -29.63 -17.77
N GLU A 766 -17.36 -28.65 -17.09
CA GLU A 766 -17.62 -28.40 -15.67
C GLU A 766 -19.07 -27.97 -15.38
N VAL A 767 -19.66 -27.16 -16.27
CA VAL A 767 -21.03 -26.65 -16.11
C VAL A 767 -22.08 -27.69 -16.48
N PHE A 768 -21.90 -28.38 -17.61
CA PHE A 768 -22.91 -29.31 -18.13
C PHE A 768 -22.72 -30.74 -17.66
N ASP A 769 -21.51 -31.12 -17.22
CA ASP A 769 -21.22 -32.42 -16.62
C ASP A 769 -20.27 -32.29 -15.39
N PRO A 770 -20.76 -31.72 -14.27
CA PRO A 770 -19.92 -31.42 -13.09
C PRO A 770 -19.26 -32.66 -12.47
N ALA A 771 -19.74 -33.86 -12.80
CA ALA A 771 -19.17 -35.12 -12.37
C ALA A 771 -17.80 -35.39 -13.04
N ILE A 772 -17.50 -34.78 -14.19
CA ILE A 772 -16.19 -34.89 -14.85
C ILE A 772 -15.07 -34.19 -14.05
N ALA A 773 -15.42 -33.21 -13.21
CA ALA A 773 -14.47 -32.42 -12.41
C ALA A 773 -14.29 -32.92 -10.96
N ARG A 774 -15.04 -33.96 -10.54
CA ARG A 774 -14.95 -34.61 -9.22
C ARG A 774 -14.19 -35.91 -9.34
#